data_AF-A0A3M1FIX1-F1
#
_entry.id   AF-A0A3M1FIX1-F1
#
_cell.length_a   1.000
_cell.length_b   1.000
_cell.length_c   1.000
_cell.angle_alpha   90.00
_cell.angle_beta   90.00
_cell.angle_gamma   90.00
#
_symmetry.space_group_name_H-M   'P 1'
#
loop_
_entity.id
_entity.type
_entity.pdbx_description
1 polymer ?
#
loop_
_entity_poly.entity_id
_entity_poly.type
_entity_poly.pdbx_seq_one_letter_code
_entity_poly.pdbx_strand_id
1 'polypeptide(L)'
;LAVALLTAVPAFCEIISQKTQCNYYKAVRNISKQTHKALRSYSKHLQKDDKNKKKIAKLKARLEKLFNKDESLFCKIDPNERKGIIGRVLNKEGEMNFSPLDKSELKLLKTLARVTKSFRAGAKLRLALLKCKRKKLKKSKSLGECRKTPQQTPTPTPQPSPSPTPPTRNSPVCGNGIVETGEDCDDGNIEDGDGCSSTCQIEFMFPTCGNGILEPPEECDDGNTVNGDGCDSECRNESPPSPQCGNGVVENGEECDDGNIISGDGCSSTCQNEIPNPPPPTPNQPVCGNKIIENGEQCDDGNTTDGDGCSSSCQTETPNPPPPTPASPVCGNNIVEDGEQCDDGNTTDGDGCSSSCQVENQPAQCGNGIIETGEVCECGADGVCGNNDDDVGSAQCSDVGGNSGEVVCESCTGLSYTQCSFPSSTIFVDNQLTSDCLSGDYSIANRDCSGNDGAAYNTLAKAANAARDPDTTVLIRGGDYVHSFPSSDSALLKIRYGGIRNHPITYRGFGSERPRLIGQGYEDRDLDNDGLADGPPVSTEYLILVDSNARYIKLQQLEVMNSARYGIYLAGDNTTVEDIKVHDNWDAGIFIRSDNNLIRFVEAYNQRHFTGVILRGSSGSYPSGNIIEESLSYRNGYLPTGEKVLPTNGDPAGGGNADGFGASKNCYQSSTGESLCQNNIVRNNVAFGNADDGYDFSMGNSIVEGNISFNNGPEGNQGFKVLKPVNGLAFIGNISLGNVTQGFDIRSGPLGGIYINNLAAHNGRDGIGGIRNSSRFHNNLGFGNFSTDIEVPAPILSCSHNWSASGIAGMANNCSDNFSGSPGLPNEDFDVADVNTTFPEGLTIAQKVQFIRDQFKAAFAPTANSPVVDAGTVVIGYHCTSPGPHPGQSCREWYGQAPDIGPFEYIPSQ
;
A
#
# COMPACT_ATOMS: atom_id res chain seq x y z
N LEU A 1 -9.20 -41.74 -1.88
CA LEU A 1 -7.91 -42.46 -2.00
C LEU A 1 -7.12 -42.21 -3.30
N ALA A 2 -7.73 -41.84 -4.43
CA ALA A 2 -6.98 -41.30 -5.60
C ALA A 2 -6.75 -39.77 -5.54
N VAL A 3 -7.25 -39.10 -4.49
CA VAL A 3 -7.07 -37.66 -4.21
C VAL A 3 -5.94 -37.38 -3.21
N ALA A 4 -5.35 -38.41 -2.59
CA ALA A 4 -4.23 -38.28 -1.65
C ALA A 4 -2.83 -38.40 -2.31
N LEU A 5 -2.73 -38.30 -3.65
CA LEU A 5 -1.47 -38.52 -4.37
C LEU A 5 -1.09 -37.42 -5.38
N LEU A 6 -1.75 -36.25 -5.33
CA LEU A 6 -1.46 -35.12 -6.23
C LEU A 6 -1.29 -33.75 -5.55
N THR A 7 -1.31 -33.67 -4.22
CA THR A 7 -1.09 -32.43 -3.45
C THR A 7 0.31 -32.29 -2.84
N ALA A 8 1.33 -32.97 -3.38
CA ALA A 8 2.73 -32.68 -3.04
C ALA A 8 3.41 -31.95 -4.21
N VAL A 9 4.02 -30.79 -3.91
CA VAL A 9 4.69 -29.80 -4.78
C VAL A 9 3.76 -28.63 -5.17
N PRO A 10 3.54 -27.66 -4.25
CA PRO A 10 4.51 -26.56 -4.14
C PRO A 10 4.96 -26.15 -2.72
N ALA A 11 4.71 -26.90 -1.64
CA ALA A 11 5.26 -26.60 -0.31
C ALA A 11 6.68 -27.17 -0.07
N PHE A 12 7.67 -26.78 -0.88
CA PHE A 12 9.06 -27.27 -0.70
C PHE A 12 10.16 -26.21 -0.87
N CYS A 13 9.82 -24.93 -0.81
CA CYS A 13 10.81 -23.85 -0.71
C CYS A 13 10.75 -23.04 0.60
N GLU A 14 9.78 -23.26 1.48
CA GLU A 14 9.54 -22.36 2.63
C GLU A 14 9.56 -23.06 3.99
N ILE A 15 10.37 -24.11 4.11
CA ILE A 15 10.86 -24.61 5.42
C ILE A 15 12.37 -24.75 5.31
N ILE A 16 13.05 -23.64 5.03
CA ILE A 16 14.49 -23.46 5.28
C ILE A 16 14.72 -21.99 5.69
N SER A 17 14.16 -21.59 6.82
CA SER A 17 14.77 -20.58 7.69
C SER A 17 14.37 -20.93 9.11
N GLN A 18 15.32 -20.80 10.04
CA GLN A 18 15.17 -21.08 11.48
C GLN A 18 15.08 -22.56 11.93
N LYS A 19 16.21 -23.26 11.79
CA LYS A 19 16.87 -23.94 12.92
C LYS A 19 18.30 -24.27 12.51
N THR A 20 19.25 -23.70 13.23
CA THR A 20 20.70 -23.79 13.06
C THR A 20 21.21 -25.20 12.80
N GLN A 21 21.42 -25.59 11.53
CA GLN A 21 22.38 -26.64 11.14
C GLN A 21 22.98 -26.39 9.73
N CYS A 22 24.20 -25.84 9.72
CA CYS A 22 25.23 -25.96 8.69
C CYS A 22 24.93 -25.59 7.22
N ASN A 23 25.63 -24.54 6.75
CA ASN A 23 25.75 -23.94 5.41
C ASN A 23 26.00 -24.85 4.16
N TYR A 24 25.75 -26.15 4.20
CA TYR A 24 26.06 -27.08 3.09
C TYR A 24 24.88 -27.38 2.15
N TYR A 25 23.65 -27.00 2.50
CA TYR A 25 22.44 -27.30 1.69
C TYR A 25 22.04 -26.19 0.70
N LYS A 26 22.66 -24.99 0.75
CA LYS A 26 22.34 -23.81 -0.08
C LYS A 26 22.56 -24.00 -1.61
N ALA A 27 23.01 -25.18 -2.05
CA ALA A 27 23.51 -25.43 -3.42
C ALA A 27 22.64 -26.36 -4.30
N VAL A 28 21.42 -26.69 -3.90
CA VAL A 28 20.77 -27.92 -4.39
C VAL A 28 19.80 -27.66 -5.55
N ARG A 29 20.17 -28.05 -6.77
CA ARG A 29 19.26 -28.09 -7.94
C ARG A 29 18.50 -29.42 -7.93
N ASN A 30 17.18 -29.43 -7.96
CA ASN A 30 16.38 -30.67 -8.06
C ASN A 30 16.60 -31.34 -9.43
N ILE A 31 17.30 -32.47 -9.43
CA ILE A 31 17.62 -33.23 -10.66
C ILE A 31 16.48 -34.19 -11.03
N SER A 32 15.65 -34.56 -10.04
CA SER A 32 14.57 -35.54 -10.19
C SER A 32 13.55 -35.14 -11.27
N LYS A 33 13.10 -33.87 -11.29
CA LYS A 33 12.16 -33.37 -12.33
C LYS A 33 12.73 -33.51 -13.75
N GLN A 34 14.04 -33.34 -13.94
CA GLN A 34 14.69 -33.47 -15.25
C GLN A 34 14.84 -34.93 -15.68
N THR A 35 15.19 -35.80 -14.73
CA THR A 35 15.27 -37.25 -14.95
C THR A 35 13.93 -37.83 -15.38
N HIS A 36 12.83 -37.47 -14.69
CA HIS A 36 11.48 -37.92 -15.02
C HIS A 36 11.01 -37.44 -16.41
N LYS A 37 11.27 -36.17 -16.76
CA LYS A 37 10.98 -35.65 -18.11
C LYS A 37 11.79 -36.39 -19.19
N ALA A 38 13.08 -36.66 -18.95
CA ALA A 38 13.92 -37.42 -19.89
C ALA A 38 13.44 -38.87 -20.09
N LEU A 39 13.00 -39.53 -19.01
CA LEU A 39 12.41 -40.88 -19.06
C LEU A 39 11.11 -40.92 -19.87
N ARG A 40 10.20 -39.96 -19.65
CA ARG A 40 8.94 -39.87 -20.42
C ARG A 40 9.20 -39.63 -21.91
N SER A 41 10.10 -38.70 -22.25
CA SER A 41 10.48 -38.44 -23.64
C SER A 41 11.11 -39.67 -24.31
N TYR A 42 11.97 -40.40 -23.58
CA TYR A 42 12.57 -41.64 -24.08
C TYR A 42 11.52 -42.73 -24.29
N SER A 43 10.61 -42.95 -23.33
CA SER A 43 9.59 -43.99 -23.41
C SER A 43 8.63 -43.83 -24.59
N LYS A 44 8.34 -42.60 -25.04
CA LYS A 44 7.53 -42.34 -26.24
C LYS A 44 8.23 -42.77 -27.53
N HIS A 45 9.56 -42.71 -27.57
CA HIS A 45 10.35 -43.10 -28.75
C HIS A 45 10.58 -44.61 -28.83
N LEU A 46 10.56 -45.30 -27.69
CA LEU A 46 10.77 -46.76 -27.58
C LEU A 46 9.68 -47.62 -28.21
N GLN A 47 8.48 -47.10 -28.41
CA GLN A 47 7.39 -47.84 -29.05
C GLN A 47 7.63 -48.06 -30.56
N LYS A 48 8.65 -47.43 -31.16
CA LYS A 48 8.91 -47.46 -32.61
C LYS A 48 10.11 -48.31 -33.08
N ASP A 49 10.95 -48.84 -32.19
CA ASP A 49 12.21 -49.53 -32.59
C ASP A 49 12.33 -50.95 -31.98
N ASP A 50 12.18 -51.98 -32.81
CA ASP A 50 12.03 -53.39 -32.39
C ASP A 50 13.34 -54.10 -32.03
N LYS A 51 14.50 -53.68 -32.58
CA LYS A 51 15.76 -54.46 -32.45
C LYS A 51 16.40 -54.40 -31.07
N ASN A 52 16.00 -53.47 -30.20
CA ASN A 52 16.61 -53.27 -28.87
C ASN A 52 15.63 -53.38 -27.69
N LYS A 53 14.37 -53.80 -27.92
CA LYS A 53 13.31 -53.83 -26.90
C LYS A 53 13.71 -54.54 -25.59
N LYS A 54 14.42 -55.68 -25.64
CA LYS A 54 14.85 -56.42 -24.42
C LYS A 54 15.95 -55.70 -23.62
N LYS A 55 16.98 -55.15 -24.28
CA LYS A 55 18.04 -54.39 -23.59
C LYS A 55 17.48 -53.11 -22.96
N ILE A 56 16.52 -52.49 -23.63
CA ILE A 56 15.93 -51.23 -23.19
C ILE A 56 14.86 -51.44 -22.11
N ALA A 57 14.05 -52.50 -22.18
CA ALA A 57 13.16 -52.89 -21.09
C ALA A 57 13.94 -53.18 -19.79
N LYS A 58 15.10 -53.84 -19.90
CA LYS A 58 16.00 -54.09 -18.77
C LYS A 58 16.60 -52.81 -18.19
N LEU A 59 16.87 -51.81 -19.03
CA LEU A 59 17.35 -50.49 -18.61
C LEU A 59 16.23 -49.67 -17.94
N LYS A 60 15.02 -49.70 -18.49
CA LYS A 60 13.82 -49.05 -17.95
C LYS A 60 13.46 -49.62 -16.57
N ALA A 61 13.40 -50.94 -16.42
CA ALA A 61 13.13 -51.60 -15.14
C ALA A 61 14.19 -51.27 -14.06
N ARG A 62 15.46 -51.13 -14.46
CA ARG A 62 16.55 -50.70 -13.56
C ARG A 62 16.42 -49.23 -13.16
N LEU A 63 15.98 -48.36 -14.08
CA LEU A 63 15.77 -46.94 -13.81
C LEU A 63 14.52 -46.70 -12.94
N GLU A 64 13.44 -47.43 -13.16
CA GLU A 64 12.22 -47.34 -12.36
C GLU A 64 12.44 -47.85 -10.93
N LYS A 65 13.28 -48.89 -10.72
CA LYS A 65 13.71 -49.31 -9.38
C LYS A 65 14.62 -48.30 -8.66
N LEU A 66 15.27 -47.42 -9.41
CA LEU A 66 16.20 -46.41 -8.89
C LEU A 66 15.51 -45.10 -8.50
N PHE A 67 14.30 -44.86 -9.02
CA PHE A 67 13.53 -43.63 -8.83
C PHE A 67 12.12 -43.98 -8.36
N ASN A 68 12.02 -44.50 -7.14
CA ASN A 68 10.72 -44.66 -6.50
C ASN A 68 10.03 -43.27 -6.43
N LYS A 69 8.70 -43.22 -6.54
CA LYS A 69 7.96 -41.95 -6.73
C LYS A 69 8.18 -40.92 -5.61
N ASP A 70 8.66 -41.36 -4.45
CA ASP A 70 8.79 -40.55 -3.23
C ASP A 70 10.25 -40.09 -2.95
N GLU A 71 11.22 -40.44 -3.81
CA GLU A 71 12.64 -40.09 -3.63
C GLU A 71 13.09 -38.94 -4.54
N SER A 72 13.74 -37.92 -3.96
CA SER A 72 14.29 -36.78 -4.71
C SER A 72 15.82 -36.85 -4.84
N LEU A 73 16.31 -36.62 -6.06
CA LEU A 73 17.74 -36.52 -6.37
C LEU A 73 18.26 -35.10 -6.27
N PHE A 74 19.38 -34.96 -5.56
CA PHE A 74 19.97 -33.68 -5.24
C PHE A 74 21.49 -33.67 -5.38
N CYS A 75 22.05 -32.46 -5.54
CA CYS A 75 23.49 -32.23 -5.60
C CYS A 75 23.96 -31.51 -4.34
N LYS A 76 24.81 -32.16 -3.54
CA LYS A 76 25.42 -31.61 -2.31
C LYS A 76 26.92 -31.45 -2.51
N ILE A 77 27.57 -30.49 -1.86
CA ILE A 77 29.04 -30.41 -1.84
C ILE A 77 29.52 -31.27 -0.67
N ASP A 78 30.35 -32.27 -0.96
CA ASP A 78 31.04 -33.05 0.07
C ASP A 78 32.13 -32.17 0.71
N PRO A 79 32.08 -31.90 2.02
CA PRO A 79 33.09 -31.10 2.70
C PRO A 79 34.47 -31.78 2.73
N ASN A 80 34.52 -33.11 2.77
CA ASN A 80 35.76 -33.89 2.83
C ASN A 80 36.42 -33.96 1.44
N GLU A 81 35.63 -34.15 0.38
CA GLU A 81 36.17 -34.24 -1.00
C GLU A 81 36.21 -32.89 -1.75
N ARG A 82 35.63 -31.83 -1.17
CA ARG A 82 35.45 -30.48 -1.76
C ARG A 82 34.86 -30.49 -3.16
N LYS A 83 33.98 -31.45 -3.46
CA LYS A 83 33.36 -31.67 -4.78
C LYS A 83 31.86 -31.91 -4.65
N GLY A 84 31.11 -31.56 -5.69
CA GLY A 84 29.69 -31.89 -5.77
C GLY A 84 29.45 -33.40 -5.93
N ILE A 85 28.71 -33.98 -4.99
CA ILE A 85 28.21 -35.37 -4.98
C ILE A 85 26.70 -35.38 -5.23
N ILE A 86 26.23 -36.42 -5.92
CA ILE A 86 24.80 -36.62 -6.20
C ILE A 86 24.30 -37.71 -5.27
N GLY A 87 23.20 -37.44 -4.59
CA GLY A 87 22.60 -38.38 -3.65
C GLY A 87 21.09 -38.26 -3.62
N ARG A 88 20.49 -39.23 -2.94
CA ARG A 88 19.06 -39.28 -2.66
C ARG A 88 18.81 -38.61 -1.31
N VAL A 89 17.67 -37.96 -1.18
CA VAL A 89 17.18 -37.47 0.10
C VAL A 89 15.87 -38.21 0.39
N LEU A 90 15.84 -38.87 1.55
CA LEU A 90 14.65 -39.50 2.11
C LEU A 90 14.03 -38.55 3.13
N ASN A 91 12.71 -38.35 3.05
CA ASN A 91 11.97 -37.63 4.08
C ASN A 91 11.24 -38.65 4.94
N LYS A 92 11.73 -38.87 6.16
CA LYS A 92 11.01 -39.58 7.23
C LYS A 92 11.21 -38.77 8.51
N GLU A 93 10.10 -38.40 9.14
CA GLU A 93 10.05 -37.79 10.47
C GLU A 93 11.06 -36.63 10.72
N GLY A 94 11.14 -35.65 9.82
CA GLY A 94 11.88 -34.40 10.09
C GLY A 94 13.41 -34.47 10.00
N GLU A 95 14.01 -35.65 9.74
CA GLU A 95 15.45 -35.78 9.50
C GLU A 95 15.77 -35.96 7.99
N MET A 96 16.44 -34.98 7.39
CA MET A 96 16.92 -35.06 6.00
C MET A 96 18.18 -35.93 5.88
N ASN A 97 17.99 -37.23 5.65
CA ASN A 97 19.10 -38.16 5.41
C ASN A 97 19.54 -38.14 3.93
N PHE A 98 20.74 -37.60 3.66
CA PHE A 98 21.36 -37.62 2.33
C PHE A 98 22.20 -38.88 2.14
N SER A 99 21.83 -39.73 1.19
CA SER A 99 22.58 -40.93 0.82
C SER A 99 23.23 -40.76 -0.56
N PRO A 100 24.57 -40.74 -0.68
CA PRO A 100 25.25 -40.64 -1.96
C PRO A 100 24.89 -41.80 -2.89
N LEU A 101 24.75 -41.52 -4.19
CA LEU A 101 24.58 -42.58 -5.18
C LEU A 101 25.88 -43.36 -5.36
N ASP A 102 25.77 -44.68 -5.49
CA ASP A 102 26.92 -45.51 -5.78
C ASP A 102 27.42 -45.34 -7.24
N LYS A 103 28.59 -45.90 -7.53
CA LYS A 103 29.22 -45.80 -8.87
C LYS A 103 28.36 -46.42 -9.98
N SER A 104 27.60 -47.47 -9.69
CA SER A 104 26.74 -48.17 -10.64
C SER A 104 25.48 -47.35 -10.98
N GLU A 105 24.90 -46.68 -9.99
CA GLU A 105 23.73 -45.82 -10.10
C GLU A 105 24.07 -44.52 -10.85
N LEU A 106 25.20 -43.90 -10.50
CA LEU A 106 25.71 -42.73 -11.19
C LEU A 106 26.04 -43.04 -12.67
N LYS A 107 26.54 -44.25 -12.95
CA LYS A 107 26.79 -44.73 -14.32
C LYS A 107 25.48 -44.90 -15.09
N LEU A 108 24.41 -45.36 -14.44
CA LEU A 108 23.10 -45.50 -15.06
C LEU A 108 22.49 -44.13 -15.42
N LEU A 109 22.55 -43.15 -14.51
CA LEU A 109 22.13 -41.76 -14.75
C LEU A 109 22.87 -41.10 -15.92
N LYS A 110 24.19 -41.27 -15.98
CA LYS A 110 25.01 -40.77 -17.10
C LYS A 110 24.66 -41.46 -18.43
N THR A 111 24.32 -42.74 -18.38
CA THR A 111 23.89 -43.51 -19.56
C THR A 111 22.54 -42.99 -20.07
N LEU A 112 21.58 -42.76 -19.17
CA LEU A 112 20.29 -42.17 -19.52
C LEU A 112 20.46 -40.78 -20.15
N ALA A 113 21.25 -39.90 -19.55
CA ALA A 113 21.52 -38.56 -20.08
C ALA A 113 22.23 -38.60 -21.45
N ARG A 114 23.01 -39.65 -21.73
CA ARG A 114 23.66 -39.85 -23.02
C ARG A 114 22.68 -40.36 -24.09
N VAL A 115 21.89 -41.37 -23.76
CA VAL A 115 20.93 -41.99 -24.70
C VAL A 115 19.78 -41.03 -25.02
N THR A 116 19.43 -40.13 -24.10
CA THR A 116 18.39 -39.11 -24.30
C THR A 116 18.92 -37.76 -24.76
N LYS A 117 20.22 -37.64 -25.08
CA LYS A 117 20.88 -36.36 -25.41
C LYS A 117 20.19 -35.62 -26.56
N SER A 118 19.65 -36.35 -27.54
CA SER A 118 18.92 -35.78 -28.69
C SER A 118 17.59 -35.13 -28.32
N PHE A 119 17.12 -35.27 -27.07
CA PHE A 119 15.92 -34.63 -26.53
C PHE A 119 16.27 -33.48 -25.59
N ARG A 120 15.48 -32.40 -25.64
CA ARG A 120 15.65 -31.20 -24.79
C ARG A 120 15.75 -31.53 -23.30
N ALA A 121 14.99 -32.52 -22.82
CA ALA A 121 15.03 -32.96 -21.42
C ALA A 121 16.33 -33.73 -21.06
N GLY A 122 16.85 -34.58 -21.95
CA GLY A 122 18.10 -35.30 -21.73
C GLY A 122 19.34 -34.40 -21.79
N ALA A 123 19.31 -33.38 -22.65
CA ALA A 123 20.34 -32.33 -22.68
C ALA A 123 20.38 -31.53 -21.36
N LYS A 124 19.22 -31.16 -20.81
CA LYS A 124 19.11 -30.49 -19.49
C LYS A 124 19.64 -31.38 -18.36
N LEU A 125 19.25 -32.65 -18.33
CA LEU A 125 19.74 -33.61 -17.33
C LEU A 125 21.28 -33.75 -17.40
N ARG A 126 21.84 -33.88 -18.60
CA ARG A 126 23.30 -33.94 -18.80
C ARG A 126 24.00 -32.69 -18.27
N LEU A 127 23.43 -31.51 -18.53
CA LEU A 127 23.97 -30.23 -18.07
C LEU A 127 23.91 -30.11 -16.54
N ALA A 128 22.83 -30.57 -15.90
CA ALA A 128 22.71 -30.60 -14.44
C ALA A 128 23.76 -31.50 -13.78
N LEU A 129 23.99 -32.71 -14.33
CA LEU A 129 25.04 -33.63 -13.87
C LEU A 129 26.45 -33.02 -14.00
N LEU A 130 26.71 -32.31 -15.10
CA LEU A 130 27.98 -31.60 -15.33
C LEU A 130 28.17 -30.42 -14.37
N LYS A 131 27.13 -29.62 -14.15
CA LYS A 131 27.16 -28.48 -13.21
C LYS A 131 27.40 -28.96 -11.79
N CYS A 132 26.77 -30.05 -11.36
CA CYS A 132 27.01 -30.63 -10.04
C CYS A 132 28.48 -31.03 -9.86
N LYS A 133 29.05 -31.78 -10.83
CA LYS A 133 30.45 -32.21 -10.78
C LYS A 133 31.46 -31.05 -10.77
N ARG A 134 31.10 -29.88 -11.31
CA ARG A 134 31.96 -28.68 -11.39
C ARG A 134 31.91 -27.80 -10.14
N LYS A 135 30.95 -27.99 -9.22
CA LYS A 135 30.94 -27.27 -7.95
C LYS A 135 32.10 -27.71 -7.07
N LYS A 136 32.90 -26.75 -6.59
CA LYS A 136 34.00 -26.90 -5.62
C LYS A 136 33.87 -25.83 -4.55
N LEU A 137 34.30 -26.12 -3.32
CA LEU A 137 34.43 -25.11 -2.25
C LEU A 137 35.59 -24.15 -2.60
N LYS A 138 35.38 -22.82 -2.54
CA LYS A 138 36.45 -21.81 -2.69
C LYS A 138 37.34 -21.78 -1.44
N LYS A 139 38.60 -21.34 -1.59
CA LYS A 139 39.71 -21.59 -0.64
C LYS A 139 39.73 -20.69 0.62
N SER A 140 38.81 -19.74 0.79
CA SER A 140 38.74 -18.86 1.98
C SER A 140 37.44 -19.08 2.77
N LYS A 141 37.57 -19.76 3.89
CA LYS A 141 36.79 -19.63 5.14
C LYS A 141 37.43 -20.63 6.11
N SER A 142 38.13 -20.09 7.11
CA SER A 142 38.67 -20.84 8.25
C SER A 142 37.54 -21.54 9.00
N LEU A 143 37.82 -22.72 9.56
CA LEU A 143 36.90 -23.47 10.40
C LEU A 143 36.73 -22.76 11.75
N GLY A 144 35.51 -22.31 12.05
CA GLY A 144 35.06 -22.15 13.42
C GLY A 144 34.53 -23.50 13.93
N GLU A 145 35.15 -24.04 14.97
CA GLU A 145 34.78 -25.29 15.62
C GLU A 145 33.38 -25.21 16.24
N CYS A 146 32.54 -26.23 16.00
CA CYS A 146 31.25 -26.38 16.68
C CYS A 146 31.49 -26.75 18.15
N ARG A 147 31.22 -25.79 19.06
CA ARG A 147 31.25 -25.98 20.51
C ARG A 147 30.20 -27.03 20.91
N LYS A 148 30.64 -28.14 21.51
CA LYS A 148 29.76 -29.12 22.16
C LYS A 148 29.27 -28.53 23.49
N THR A 149 27.97 -28.46 23.72
CA THR A 149 27.39 -28.22 25.06
C THR A 149 27.04 -29.57 25.73
N PRO A 150 27.21 -29.69 27.06
CA PRO A 150 27.35 -30.98 27.74
C PRO A 150 26.04 -31.62 28.18
N GLN A 151 26.10 -32.95 28.35
CA GLN A 151 25.08 -33.82 28.94
C GLN A 151 24.69 -33.39 30.36
N GLN A 152 23.39 -33.48 30.69
CA GLN A 152 22.94 -33.75 32.05
C GLN A 152 22.10 -35.04 32.10
N THR A 153 22.45 -35.88 33.06
CA THR A 153 21.90 -37.19 33.44
C THR A 153 20.72 -37.08 34.45
N PRO A 154 19.96 -38.17 34.68
CA PRO A 154 18.54 -38.13 35.07
C PRO A 154 18.27 -38.45 36.55
N THR A 155 17.11 -38.04 37.10
CA THR A 155 16.45 -38.67 38.28
C THR A 155 14.98 -38.20 38.42
N PRO A 156 14.09 -38.85 39.21
CA PRO A 156 13.22 -39.95 38.77
C PRO A 156 11.70 -39.69 38.95
N THR A 157 10.90 -40.53 38.30
CA THR A 157 9.43 -40.60 38.31
C THR A 157 8.81 -41.08 39.62
N PRO A 158 7.52 -40.75 39.87
CA PRO A 158 6.56 -41.73 40.37
C PRO A 158 5.44 -42.05 39.34
N GLN A 159 5.15 -43.34 39.16
CA GLN A 159 4.02 -43.92 38.39
C GLN A 159 2.73 -44.02 39.26
N PRO A 160 1.62 -44.69 38.83
CA PRO A 160 0.67 -44.37 37.76
C PRO A 160 -0.81 -44.47 38.24
N SER A 161 -1.79 -43.94 37.48
CA SER A 161 -3.20 -44.46 37.35
C SER A 161 -4.05 -43.55 36.45
N PRO A 162 -5.17 -44.05 35.89
CA PRO A 162 -5.29 -44.75 34.63
C PRO A 162 -5.74 -43.84 33.46
N SER A 163 -5.55 -44.33 32.24
CA SER A 163 -6.03 -43.69 31.01
C SER A 163 -7.54 -43.46 30.99
N PRO A 164 -7.97 -42.33 30.41
CA PRO A 164 -9.02 -42.32 29.42
C PRO A 164 -8.47 -42.00 28.02
N THR A 165 -9.16 -42.53 27.04
CA THR A 165 -9.11 -42.41 25.57
C THR A 165 -8.52 -41.12 24.94
N PRO A 166 -7.99 -41.21 23.70
CA PRO A 166 -7.27 -40.11 23.05
C PRO A 166 -8.20 -38.93 22.74
N PRO A 167 -7.80 -37.67 23.00
CA PRO A 167 -8.55 -36.51 22.56
C PRO A 167 -8.31 -36.25 21.07
N THR A 168 -9.39 -35.87 20.42
CA THR A 168 -9.52 -35.47 19.02
C THR A 168 -8.70 -34.22 18.71
N ARG A 169 -8.17 -34.16 17.49
CA ARG A 169 -7.58 -32.96 16.87
C ARG A 169 -8.61 -31.84 16.83
N ASN A 170 -8.26 -30.70 17.41
CA ASN A 170 -8.56 -29.32 16.97
C ASN A 170 -8.35 -28.42 18.19
N SER A 171 -7.10 -28.09 18.48
CA SER A 171 -6.78 -26.94 19.32
C SER A 171 -6.18 -25.90 18.37
N PRO A 172 -6.70 -24.66 18.35
CA PRO A 172 -6.17 -23.59 17.50
C PRO A 172 -4.68 -23.35 17.81
N VAL A 173 -3.89 -23.05 16.78
CA VAL A 173 -2.44 -22.86 16.88
C VAL A 173 -2.03 -21.49 16.34
N CYS A 174 -1.73 -20.58 17.26
CA CYS A 174 -1.35 -19.23 16.89
C CYS A 174 -0.06 -19.15 16.07
N GLY A 175 -0.07 -18.29 15.05
CA GLY A 175 1.08 -17.97 14.20
C GLY A 175 1.27 -18.90 13.01
N ASN A 176 0.20 -19.55 12.57
CA ASN A 176 0.20 -20.47 11.43
C ASN A 176 -0.29 -19.82 10.11
N GLY A 177 -0.74 -18.57 10.19
CA GLY A 177 -1.24 -17.72 9.09
C GLY A 177 -2.69 -18.01 8.72
N ILE A 178 -3.42 -18.75 9.56
CA ILE A 178 -4.82 -19.14 9.37
C ILE A 178 -5.55 -18.89 10.68
N VAL A 179 -6.46 -17.92 10.68
CA VAL A 179 -7.34 -17.66 11.82
C VAL A 179 -8.28 -18.86 12.03
N GLU A 180 -8.03 -19.65 13.07
CA GLU A 180 -8.84 -20.80 13.47
C GLU A 180 -9.90 -20.42 14.53
N THR A 181 -10.89 -21.29 14.74
CA THR A 181 -11.95 -21.03 15.73
C THR A 181 -11.37 -20.97 17.15
N GLY A 182 -11.30 -19.77 17.72
CA GLY A 182 -10.71 -19.48 19.04
C GLY A 182 -9.52 -18.51 19.00
N GLU A 183 -9.14 -18.02 17.83
CA GLU A 183 -8.13 -16.99 17.59
C GLU A 183 -8.80 -15.70 17.09
N ASP A 184 -8.39 -14.54 17.60
CA ASP A 184 -8.91 -13.24 17.14
C ASP A 184 -8.13 -12.70 15.92
N CYS A 185 -6.92 -13.21 15.70
CA CYS A 185 -6.03 -12.92 14.57
C CYS A 185 -5.03 -14.06 14.40
N ASP A 186 -4.30 -14.10 13.28
CA ASP A 186 -3.10 -14.92 13.08
C ASP A 186 -2.31 -14.31 11.91
N ASP A 187 -1.20 -13.65 12.22
CA ASP A 187 -0.34 -12.96 11.23
C ASP A 187 0.79 -13.85 10.68
N GLY A 188 0.71 -15.16 10.92
CA GLY A 188 1.71 -16.11 10.44
C GLY A 188 2.96 -16.20 11.29
N ASN A 189 2.96 -15.59 12.49
CA ASN A 189 4.01 -15.79 13.48
C ASN A 189 3.51 -15.58 14.94
N ILE A 190 4.42 -15.59 15.91
CA ILE A 190 4.11 -15.45 17.34
C ILE A 190 4.96 -14.35 17.99
N GLU A 191 5.48 -13.43 17.20
CA GLU A 191 6.15 -12.23 17.69
C GLU A 191 5.06 -11.25 18.14
N ASP A 192 5.26 -10.62 19.29
CA ASP A 192 4.32 -9.61 19.78
C ASP A 192 4.69 -8.24 19.13
N GLY A 193 3.71 -7.51 18.61
CA GLY A 193 3.78 -6.13 18.11
C GLY A 193 3.66 -5.93 16.60
N ASP A 194 3.31 -6.95 15.81
CA ASP A 194 3.24 -6.89 14.34
C ASP A 194 1.84 -7.18 13.76
N GLY A 195 0.83 -7.25 14.63
CA GLY A 195 -0.58 -7.31 14.28
C GLY A 195 -1.35 -8.40 15.02
N CYS A 196 -0.65 -9.42 15.53
CA CYS A 196 -1.25 -10.48 16.31
C CYS A 196 -0.30 -11.06 17.37
N SER A 197 -0.74 -11.03 18.64
CA SER A 197 0.11 -11.52 19.74
C SER A 197 0.40 -13.00 19.63
N SER A 198 1.44 -13.41 20.36
CA SER A 198 1.78 -14.81 20.64
C SER A 198 0.64 -15.66 21.25
N THR A 199 -0.46 -15.03 21.67
CA THR A 199 -1.68 -15.68 22.18
C THR A 199 -2.90 -15.55 21.26
N CYS A 200 -2.71 -15.04 20.04
CA CYS A 200 -3.77 -14.83 19.04
C CYS A 200 -4.86 -13.86 19.50
N GLN A 201 -4.42 -12.83 20.21
CA GLN A 201 -5.16 -11.61 20.48
C GLN A 201 -4.62 -10.52 19.57
N ILE A 202 -5.50 -9.72 18.97
CA ILE A 202 -5.10 -8.62 18.06
C ILE A 202 -4.21 -7.64 18.81
N GLU A 203 -3.05 -7.35 18.23
CA GLU A 203 -2.14 -6.32 18.72
C GLU A 203 -2.30 -5.09 17.86
N PHE A 204 -3.20 -4.21 18.29
CA PHE A 204 -3.36 -2.92 17.64
C PHE A 204 -2.12 -2.07 17.93
N MET A 205 -1.39 -1.70 16.87
CA MET A 205 -0.45 -0.58 16.90
C MET A 205 -1.27 0.69 17.23
N PHE A 206 -0.91 1.32 18.35
CA PHE A 206 -1.69 2.29 19.12
C PHE A 206 -2.47 3.35 18.33
N PRO A 207 -3.74 3.64 18.69
CA PRO A 207 -4.38 4.91 18.31
C PRO A 207 -3.56 6.09 18.89
N THR A 208 -3.35 7.13 18.09
CA THR A 208 -2.66 8.34 18.56
C THR A 208 -3.71 9.35 18.95
N CYS A 209 -4.07 9.34 20.23
CA CYS A 209 -5.04 10.26 20.75
C CYS A 209 -4.64 11.72 20.51
N GLY A 210 -5.58 12.52 20.01
CA GLY A 210 -5.40 13.95 19.79
C GLY A 210 -4.89 14.32 18.40
N ASN A 211 -5.13 13.46 17.40
CA ASN A 211 -4.74 13.71 16.02
C ASN A 211 -5.87 14.32 15.16
N GLY A 212 -7.06 14.49 15.75
CA GLY A 212 -8.26 15.04 15.15
C GLY A 212 -9.06 14.03 14.32
N ILE A 213 -8.73 12.74 14.43
CA ILE A 213 -9.31 11.65 13.65
C ILE A 213 -9.75 10.56 14.63
N LEU A 214 -11.05 10.28 14.68
CA LEU A 214 -11.58 9.21 15.54
C LEU A 214 -11.26 7.82 14.95
N GLU A 215 -10.33 7.09 15.56
CA GLU A 215 -9.84 5.77 15.13
C GLU A 215 -10.19 4.67 16.15
N PRO A 216 -10.76 3.50 15.78
CA PRO A 216 -10.99 2.42 16.76
C PRO A 216 -9.66 1.94 17.38
N PRO A 217 -9.47 1.88 18.73
CA PRO A 217 -10.47 1.83 19.81
C PRO A 217 -10.79 3.15 20.55
N GLU A 218 -10.45 4.32 19.99
CA GLU A 218 -10.81 5.63 20.56
C GLU A 218 -12.34 5.80 20.65
N GLU A 219 -12.80 6.37 21.76
CA GLU A 219 -14.20 6.73 21.98
C GLU A 219 -14.51 8.19 21.58
N CYS A 220 -13.47 9.03 21.50
CA CYS A 220 -13.45 10.44 21.05
C CYS A 220 -12.04 10.81 20.51
N ASP A 221 -11.91 11.94 19.81
CA ASP A 221 -10.64 12.62 19.53
C ASP A 221 -10.97 14.11 19.27
N ASP A 222 -10.41 15.03 20.06
CA ASP A 222 -10.65 16.48 19.99
C ASP A 222 -9.47 17.28 19.40
N GLY A 223 -8.52 16.59 18.76
CA GLY A 223 -7.38 17.20 18.09
C GLY A 223 -6.23 17.58 19.03
N ASN A 224 -6.24 17.15 20.30
CA ASN A 224 -5.10 17.25 21.21
C ASN A 224 -5.16 16.20 22.36
N THR A 225 -4.20 16.21 23.30
CA THR A 225 -4.13 15.26 24.45
C THR A 225 -4.31 15.92 25.81
N VAL A 226 -4.87 17.13 25.84
CA VAL A 226 -5.26 17.81 27.07
C VAL A 226 -6.48 17.08 27.63
N ASN A 227 -6.54 16.90 28.95
CA ASN A 227 -7.73 16.36 29.59
C ASN A 227 -8.66 17.53 29.96
N GLY A 228 -9.96 17.41 29.71
CA GLY A 228 -11.01 18.34 30.12
C GLY A 228 -11.62 19.19 29.00
N ASP A 229 -11.22 19.01 27.74
CA ASP A 229 -11.66 19.81 26.59
C ASP A 229 -12.43 19.04 25.51
N GLY A 230 -12.77 17.78 25.77
CA GLY A 230 -13.62 16.98 24.89
C GLY A 230 -13.25 15.50 24.85
N CYS A 231 -11.96 15.18 25.03
CA CYS A 231 -11.47 13.81 25.04
C CYS A 231 -10.29 13.64 26.01
N ASP A 232 -10.23 12.54 26.78
CA ASP A 232 -9.08 12.33 27.66
C ASP A 232 -7.84 11.88 26.88
N SER A 233 -6.67 11.97 27.49
CA SER A 233 -5.39 11.53 26.91
C SER A 233 -5.28 10.03 26.61
N GLU A 234 -6.27 9.21 27.01
CA GLU A 234 -6.41 7.80 26.64
C GLU A 234 -7.51 7.59 25.57
N CYS A 235 -8.00 8.68 24.98
CA CYS A 235 -9.06 8.74 23.99
C CYS A 235 -10.36 8.07 24.41
N ARG A 236 -10.72 8.22 25.69
CA ARG A 236 -12.05 7.87 26.18
C ARG A 236 -12.90 9.13 26.28
N ASN A 237 -14.19 8.97 26.00
CA ASN A 237 -15.13 10.04 26.23
C ASN A 237 -14.99 10.43 27.68
N GLU A 238 -14.58 11.68 27.91
CA GLU A 238 -14.54 12.21 29.25
C GLU A 238 -15.96 12.07 29.78
N SER A 239 -16.13 11.20 30.78
CA SER A 239 -17.42 11.08 31.46
C SER A 239 -17.85 12.51 31.75
N PRO A 240 -19.11 12.89 31.41
CA PRO A 240 -19.54 14.27 31.43
C PRO A 240 -19.08 14.86 32.75
N PRO A 241 -18.42 16.04 32.72
CA PRO A 241 -17.84 16.59 33.92
C PRO A 241 -18.90 16.50 35.01
N SER A 242 -18.48 16.00 36.18
CA SER A 242 -19.31 16.08 37.38
C SER A 242 -20.00 17.44 37.39
N PRO A 243 -21.34 17.51 37.59
CA PRO A 243 -22.11 18.74 37.42
C PRO A 243 -21.34 19.93 37.99
N GLN A 244 -21.00 20.87 37.11
CA GLN A 244 -20.12 21.97 37.46
C GLN A 244 -20.94 23.12 37.99
N CYS A 245 -21.06 23.13 39.31
CA CYS A 245 -21.77 24.20 39.99
C CYS A 245 -21.18 25.56 39.63
N GLY A 246 -22.04 26.48 39.19
CA GLY A 246 -21.69 27.86 38.88
C GLY A 246 -21.40 28.15 37.41
N ASN A 247 -21.84 27.29 36.48
CA ASN A 247 -21.66 27.49 35.04
C ASN A 247 -22.87 28.20 34.38
N GLY A 248 -23.93 28.45 35.13
CA GLY A 248 -25.15 29.13 34.70
C GLY A 248 -26.20 28.20 34.10
N VAL A 249 -26.01 26.88 34.15
CA VAL A 249 -26.89 25.86 33.56
C VAL A 249 -27.17 24.79 34.60
N VAL A 250 -28.44 24.59 34.96
CA VAL A 250 -28.82 23.53 35.90
C VAL A 250 -28.71 22.15 35.23
N GLU A 251 -27.73 21.36 35.66
CA GLU A 251 -27.43 20.02 35.13
C GLU A 251 -28.02 18.89 35.99
N ASN A 252 -28.02 17.65 35.47
CA ASN A 252 -28.63 16.50 36.15
C ASN A 252 -27.78 16.06 37.37
N GLY A 253 -28.13 16.60 38.54
CA GLY A 253 -27.37 16.46 39.79
C GLY A 253 -27.34 17.74 40.63
N GLU A 254 -27.71 18.87 40.03
CA GLU A 254 -27.81 20.19 40.68
C GLU A 254 -29.27 20.53 41.00
N GLU A 255 -29.50 21.22 42.13
CA GLU A 255 -30.83 21.73 42.48
C GLU A 255 -31.05 23.19 42.04
N CYS A 256 -29.97 23.93 41.77
CA CYS A 256 -29.90 25.29 41.24
C CYS A 256 -28.50 25.54 40.62
N ASP A 257 -28.35 26.60 39.82
CA ASP A 257 -27.06 27.17 39.37
C ASP A 257 -27.28 28.66 39.06
N ASP A 258 -26.54 29.56 39.70
CA ASP A 258 -26.64 31.02 39.54
C ASP A 258 -25.42 31.65 38.83
N GLY A 259 -24.63 30.83 38.13
CA GLY A 259 -23.52 31.25 37.29
C GLY A 259 -22.23 31.56 38.05
N ASN A 260 -22.13 31.17 39.32
CA ASN A 260 -20.88 31.15 40.08
C ASN A 260 -20.94 30.16 41.27
N ILE A 261 -19.85 30.00 42.04
CA ILE A 261 -19.76 29.08 43.21
C ILE A 261 -19.79 29.78 44.57
N ILE A 262 -20.21 31.04 44.61
CA ILE A 262 -20.39 31.77 45.87
C ILE A 262 -21.65 31.21 46.55
N SER A 263 -21.64 31.15 47.87
CA SER A 263 -22.83 30.76 48.64
C SER A 263 -23.47 32.03 49.20
N GLY A 264 -24.79 32.12 49.18
CA GLY A 264 -25.58 33.24 49.69
C GLY A 264 -26.20 34.15 48.62
N ASP A 265 -25.98 33.91 47.34
CA ASP A 265 -26.41 34.76 46.22
C ASP A 265 -27.48 34.15 45.30
N GLY A 266 -27.92 32.93 45.59
CA GLY A 266 -29.02 32.28 44.86
C GLY A 266 -28.90 30.77 44.85
N CYS A 267 -27.67 30.26 44.82
CA CYS A 267 -27.33 28.86 44.89
C CYS A 267 -26.10 28.65 45.77
N SER A 268 -25.95 27.49 46.43
CA SER A 268 -24.74 27.22 47.22
C SER A 268 -23.58 26.77 46.34
N SER A 269 -22.34 26.79 46.88
CA SER A 269 -21.14 26.29 46.18
C SER A 269 -21.17 24.79 45.86
N THR A 270 -22.21 24.08 46.28
CA THR A 270 -22.46 22.65 46.01
C THR A 270 -23.82 22.43 45.33
N CYS A 271 -24.36 23.48 44.72
CA CYS A 271 -25.57 23.47 43.91
C CYS A 271 -26.83 22.96 44.63
N GLN A 272 -27.00 23.43 45.87
CA GLN A 272 -28.22 23.22 46.65
C GLN A 272 -28.98 24.53 46.82
N ASN A 273 -30.31 24.46 46.74
CA ASN A 273 -31.17 25.63 46.90
C ASN A 273 -31.00 26.25 48.29
N GLU A 274 -30.66 27.53 48.31
CA GLU A 274 -30.51 28.27 49.56
C GLU A 274 -31.87 28.80 50.04
N ILE A 275 -32.25 28.46 51.28
CA ILE A 275 -33.53 28.91 51.86
C ILE A 275 -33.45 30.42 52.19
N PRO A 276 -34.46 31.24 51.85
CA PRO A 276 -34.35 32.70 51.96
C PRO A 276 -34.58 33.28 53.37
N ASN A 277 -33.53 33.99 53.87
CA ASN A 277 -33.50 35.28 54.65
C ASN A 277 -34.00 35.37 56.13
N PRO A 278 -33.69 36.42 56.97
CA PRO A 278 -32.84 37.65 56.86
C PRO A 278 -32.01 37.96 58.17
N PRO A 279 -31.49 39.19 58.56
CA PRO A 279 -31.15 40.48 57.90
C PRO A 279 -29.64 40.93 58.12
N PRO A 280 -29.16 42.13 57.71
CA PRO A 280 -27.74 42.45 57.51
C PRO A 280 -27.01 43.05 58.75
N PRO A 281 -25.66 42.98 58.82
CA PRO A 281 -24.87 43.88 59.65
C PRO A 281 -24.02 44.86 58.82
N THR A 282 -24.46 46.11 58.83
CA THR A 282 -23.70 47.37 58.96
C THR A 282 -22.53 47.74 58.00
N PRO A 283 -22.54 48.97 57.43
CA PRO A 283 -21.44 49.55 56.67
C PRO A 283 -20.38 50.14 57.61
N ASN A 284 -19.19 49.54 57.69
CA ASN A 284 -17.91 50.16 58.07
C ASN A 284 -16.84 49.12 58.44
N GLN A 285 -16.56 48.15 57.57
CA GLN A 285 -15.28 47.45 57.63
C GLN A 285 -14.55 47.69 56.30
N PRO A 286 -13.32 48.25 56.34
CA PRO A 286 -12.51 48.43 55.13
C PRO A 286 -12.18 47.08 54.48
N VAL A 287 -12.26 47.01 53.16
CA VAL A 287 -12.02 45.78 52.38
C VAL A 287 -10.80 45.92 51.47
N CYS A 288 -9.73 45.20 51.83
CA CYS A 288 -8.47 45.24 51.10
C CYS A 288 -8.58 44.60 49.70
N GLY A 289 -8.08 45.30 48.68
CA GLY A 289 -7.98 44.84 47.30
C GLY A 289 -9.11 45.29 46.37
N ASN A 290 -9.88 46.31 46.78
CA ASN A 290 -11.01 46.83 46.01
C ASN A 290 -10.68 48.12 45.20
N LYS A 291 -9.40 48.53 45.20
CA LYS A 291 -8.84 49.74 44.57
C LYS A 291 -9.25 51.06 45.22
N ILE A 292 -9.84 51.04 46.41
CA ILE A 292 -10.31 52.22 47.12
C ILE A 292 -9.75 52.17 48.53
N ILE A 293 -8.86 53.11 48.86
CA ILE A 293 -8.32 53.21 50.22
C ILE A 293 -9.41 53.75 51.16
N GLU A 294 -9.93 52.88 52.02
CA GLU A 294 -10.98 53.18 53.00
C GLU A 294 -10.42 53.50 54.41
N ASN A 295 -11.26 54.03 55.29
CA ASN A 295 -10.83 54.49 56.62
C ASN A 295 -10.45 53.31 57.53
N GLY A 296 -9.16 52.99 57.58
CA GLY A 296 -8.58 51.84 58.29
C GLY A 296 -7.50 51.12 57.48
N GLU A 297 -7.39 51.42 56.18
CA GLU A 297 -6.36 50.90 55.27
C GLU A 297 -5.24 51.92 55.09
N GLN A 298 -4.01 51.44 54.89
CA GLN A 298 -2.86 52.28 54.57
C GLN A 298 -2.57 52.33 53.07
N CYS A 299 -3.02 51.33 52.32
CA CYS A 299 -2.91 51.17 50.87
C CYS A 299 -4.02 50.24 50.37
N ASP A 300 -4.27 50.22 49.06
CA ASP A 300 -5.07 49.23 48.34
C ASP A 300 -4.61 49.22 46.87
N ASP A 301 -4.06 48.11 46.40
CA ASP A 301 -3.53 47.94 45.03
C ASP A 301 -4.45 47.10 44.13
N GLY A 302 -5.68 46.84 44.58
CA GLY A 302 -6.69 46.15 43.80
C GLY A 302 -6.59 44.63 43.79
N ASN A 303 -5.81 44.06 44.69
CA ASN A 303 -5.84 42.64 45.01
C ASN A 303 -5.37 42.40 46.47
N THR A 304 -5.20 41.15 46.89
CA THR A 304 -4.76 40.78 48.26
C THR A 304 -3.47 39.95 48.27
N THR A 305 -2.64 40.10 47.25
CA THR A 305 -1.34 39.43 47.14
C THR A 305 -0.34 40.22 47.98
N ASP A 306 0.52 39.55 48.76
CA ASP A 306 1.59 40.24 49.49
C ASP A 306 2.77 40.51 48.54
N GLY A 307 3.40 41.68 48.61
CA GLY A 307 4.65 41.98 47.90
C GLY A 307 4.54 42.78 46.59
N ASP A 308 3.35 43.16 46.14
CA ASP A 308 3.10 43.89 44.87
C ASP A 308 2.64 45.34 45.04
N GLY A 309 2.61 45.84 46.28
CA GLY A 309 2.32 47.24 46.58
C GLY A 309 1.57 47.46 47.88
N CYS A 310 0.72 46.51 48.26
CA CYS A 310 -0.03 46.50 49.49
C CYS A 310 -0.20 45.08 50.02
N SER A 311 0.07 44.85 51.30
CA SER A 311 -0.15 43.52 51.89
C SER A 311 -1.64 43.17 51.94
N SER A 312 -1.95 41.88 52.00
CA SER A 312 -3.28 41.29 52.23
C SER A 312 -4.03 41.78 53.48
N SER A 313 -3.33 42.50 54.38
CA SER A 313 -3.87 43.14 55.58
C SER A 313 -3.95 44.67 55.49
N CYS A 314 -3.81 45.22 54.30
CA CYS A 314 -3.93 46.64 53.99
C CYS A 314 -2.94 47.55 54.73
N GLN A 315 -1.71 47.04 54.92
CA GLN A 315 -0.56 47.81 55.41
C GLN A 315 0.41 48.09 54.27
N THR A 316 0.92 49.33 54.20
CA THR A 316 1.93 49.74 53.21
C THR A 316 3.23 48.99 53.43
N GLU A 317 3.70 48.30 52.40
CA GLU A 317 4.94 47.56 52.43
C GLU A 317 6.12 48.53 52.22
N THR A 318 7.05 48.60 53.18
CA THR A 318 8.20 49.52 53.07
C THR A 318 9.27 49.00 52.09
N PRO A 319 9.85 49.85 51.23
CA PRO A 319 10.84 49.41 50.26
C PRO A 319 12.25 49.44 50.87
N ASN A 320 12.94 48.30 50.96
CA ASN A 320 14.41 48.24 50.95
C ASN A 320 14.95 46.79 50.75
N PRO A 321 16.26 46.61 50.51
CA PRO A 321 16.97 46.42 49.24
C PRO A 321 17.41 44.94 48.99
N PRO A 322 18.06 44.56 47.87
CA PRO A 322 18.14 43.17 47.37
C PRO A 322 19.25 42.36 48.08
N PRO A 323 19.13 41.02 48.30
CA PRO A 323 19.52 39.93 47.34
C PRO A 323 18.71 38.58 47.57
N PRO A 324 18.88 37.43 46.87
CA PRO A 324 20.01 36.93 46.10
C PRO A 324 19.80 36.83 44.58
N THR A 325 20.94 36.85 43.93
CA THR A 325 21.23 36.50 42.54
C THR A 325 20.38 35.36 41.99
N PRO A 326 20.09 35.37 40.66
CA PRO A 326 19.63 34.18 39.96
C PRO A 326 20.56 33.03 40.31
N ALA A 327 19.99 31.84 40.53
CA ALA A 327 20.77 30.62 40.60
C ALA A 327 21.74 30.64 39.41
N SER A 328 23.03 30.46 39.71
CA SER A 328 23.99 30.22 38.63
C SER A 328 23.53 28.96 37.90
N PRO A 329 23.54 28.95 36.57
CA PRO A 329 23.19 27.76 35.80
C PRO A 329 23.91 26.52 36.34
N VAL A 330 23.16 25.44 36.55
CA VAL A 330 23.69 24.20 37.17
C VAL A 330 23.87 23.13 36.11
N CYS A 331 25.10 23.02 35.62
CA CYS A 331 25.48 22.02 34.64
C CYS A 331 25.23 20.58 35.11
N GLY A 332 24.54 19.81 34.29
CA GLY A 332 24.26 18.38 34.49
C GLY A 332 22.92 18.08 35.14
N ASN A 333 21.94 18.99 35.06
CA ASN A 333 20.61 18.84 35.64
C ASN A 333 19.52 18.44 34.60
N ASN A 334 19.91 18.17 33.35
CA ASN A 334 19.07 17.91 32.18
C ASN A 334 18.18 19.09 31.71
N ILE A 335 18.51 20.32 32.09
CA ILE A 335 17.77 21.52 31.71
C ILE A 335 18.77 22.57 31.25
N VAL A 336 18.69 23.00 29.99
CA VAL A 336 19.54 24.10 29.49
C VAL A 336 19.00 25.43 30.01
N GLU A 337 19.68 26.01 31.00
CA GLU A 337 19.29 27.26 31.65
C GLU A 337 19.99 28.49 31.01
N ASP A 338 19.47 29.70 31.29
CA ASP A 338 19.95 30.95 30.71
C ASP A 338 21.39 31.26 31.19
N GLY A 339 22.38 30.90 30.37
CA GLY A 339 23.82 30.95 30.69
C GLY A 339 24.60 29.67 30.37
N GLU A 340 23.91 28.58 30.04
CA GLU A 340 24.49 27.32 29.56
C GLU A 340 24.42 27.24 28.03
N GLN A 341 25.42 26.61 27.41
CA GLN A 341 25.38 26.32 25.97
C GLN A 341 24.87 24.89 25.68
N CYS A 342 24.87 24.02 26.69
CA CYS A 342 24.42 22.62 26.68
C CYS A 342 24.19 22.15 28.13
N ASP A 343 23.46 21.05 28.31
CA ASP A 343 23.37 20.26 29.55
C ASP A 343 23.07 18.80 29.15
N ASP A 344 23.96 17.86 29.51
CA ASP A 344 23.85 16.43 29.17
C ASP A 344 23.54 15.54 30.39
N GLY A 345 23.01 16.14 31.45
CA GLY A 345 22.57 15.42 32.64
C GLY A 345 23.70 14.94 33.56
N ASN A 346 24.95 15.36 33.32
CA ASN A 346 26.06 15.14 34.24
C ASN A 346 27.17 16.22 34.14
N THR A 347 28.30 16.05 34.84
CA THR A 347 29.42 17.03 34.84
C THR A 347 30.76 16.39 34.43
N THR A 348 30.71 15.34 33.62
CA THR A 348 31.91 14.69 33.08
C THR A 348 32.39 15.53 31.89
N ASP A 349 33.71 15.66 31.72
CA ASP A 349 34.24 16.30 30.51
C ASP A 349 34.41 15.22 29.43
N GLY A 350 33.94 15.49 28.22
CA GLY A 350 34.15 14.69 27.00
C GLY A 350 32.96 13.83 26.53
N ASP A 351 31.77 13.99 27.09
CA ASP A 351 30.56 13.19 26.76
C ASP A 351 29.39 14.00 26.18
N GLY A 352 29.58 15.29 25.91
CA GLY A 352 28.62 16.12 25.16
C GLY A 352 28.58 17.56 25.65
N CYS A 353 28.76 17.77 26.95
CA CYS A 353 28.86 19.08 27.56
C CYS A 353 29.97 19.09 28.62
N SER A 354 30.83 20.12 28.62
CA SER A 354 31.88 20.20 29.63
C SER A 354 31.28 20.42 31.02
N SER A 355 32.05 20.10 32.07
CA SER A 355 31.74 20.46 33.46
C SER A 355 31.54 21.97 33.72
N SER A 356 31.75 22.82 32.70
CA SER A 356 31.52 24.26 32.70
C SER A 356 30.37 24.73 31.82
N CYS A 357 29.53 23.80 31.33
CA CYS A 357 28.37 24.08 30.50
C CYS A 357 28.68 24.82 29.19
N GLN A 358 29.89 24.59 28.68
CA GLN A 358 30.28 24.93 27.33
C GLN A 358 30.17 23.69 26.47
N VAL A 359 29.64 23.86 25.26
CA VAL A 359 29.60 22.78 24.27
C VAL A 359 31.03 22.35 23.99
N GLU A 360 31.30 21.07 24.23
CA GLU A 360 32.59 20.47 23.92
C GLU A 360 32.65 20.14 22.42
N ASN A 361 32.64 21.19 21.60
CA ASN A 361 32.92 21.08 20.18
C ASN A 361 34.41 21.29 19.96
N GLN A 362 35.17 20.21 19.80
CA GLN A 362 36.04 20.19 18.64
C GLN A 362 35.15 19.76 17.47
N PRO A 363 35.00 20.58 16.41
CA PRO A 363 34.34 20.10 15.22
C PRO A 363 35.21 18.99 14.62
N ALA A 364 34.64 17.79 14.50
CA ALA A 364 35.21 16.69 13.74
C ALA A 364 35.71 17.21 12.38
N GLN A 365 37.01 17.03 12.08
CA GLN A 365 37.61 17.46 10.82
C GLN A 365 37.96 16.23 9.96
N CYS A 366 37.07 15.89 9.02
CA CYS A 366 37.40 14.92 7.96
C CYS A 366 38.68 15.34 7.21
N GLY A 367 39.66 14.44 7.11
CA GLY A 367 40.90 14.63 6.36
C GLY A 367 42.18 14.76 7.18
N ASN A 368 42.12 14.62 8.51
CA ASN A 368 43.23 14.82 9.44
C ASN A 368 44.02 13.54 9.82
N GLY A 369 43.52 12.35 9.44
CA GLY A 369 44.19 11.07 9.67
C GLY A 369 43.94 10.40 11.04
N ILE A 370 42.96 10.85 11.83
CA ILE A 370 42.63 10.33 13.16
C ILE A 370 41.11 10.25 13.34
N ILE A 371 40.56 9.08 13.69
CA ILE A 371 39.12 8.90 13.93
C ILE A 371 38.71 9.47 15.31
N GLU A 372 37.85 10.48 15.32
CA GLU A 372 37.32 11.16 16.51
C GLU A 372 35.88 10.70 16.86
N THR A 373 35.38 11.07 18.05
CA THR A 373 34.05 10.63 18.53
C THR A 373 32.96 11.38 17.76
N GLY A 374 32.30 10.69 16.82
CA GLY A 374 31.37 11.28 15.85
C GLY A 374 31.73 10.96 14.40
N GLU A 375 32.91 10.41 14.13
CA GLU A 375 33.38 10.01 12.79
C GLU A 375 33.34 8.49 12.61
N VAL A 376 32.79 8.02 11.47
CA VAL A 376 32.69 6.59 11.15
C VAL A 376 33.91 6.09 10.36
N CYS A 377 34.53 6.98 9.56
CA CYS A 377 35.76 6.72 8.82
C CYS A 377 36.56 8.00 8.62
N GLU A 378 37.88 7.84 8.49
CA GLU A 378 38.79 8.94 8.16
C GLU A 378 39.06 8.97 6.66
N CYS A 379 38.62 10.04 6.02
CA CYS A 379 39.00 10.41 4.65
C CYS A 379 40.50 10.71 4.66
N GLY A 380 41.32 10.18 3.75
CA GLY A 380 42.68 10.72 3.59
C GLY A 380 42.70 12.25 3.37
N ALA A 381 43.88 12.86 3.36
CA ALA A 381 44.06 14.32 3.21
C ALA A 381 43.52 14.92 1.88
N ASP A 382 42.95 14.09 1.00
CA ASP A 382 42.31 14.47 -0.26
C ASP A 382 40.77 14.60 -0.19
N GLY A 383 40.13 14.22 0.93
CA GLY A 383 38.71 14.47 1.20
C GLY A 383 37.72 13.60 0.41
N VAL A 384 38.14 12.44 -0.13
CA VAL A 384 37.28 11.54 -0.92
C VAL A 384 37.25 10.13 -0.32
N CYS A 385 36.13 9.73 0.30
CA CYS A 385 36.00 8.39 0.85
C CYS A 385 35.81 7.32 -0.25
N GLY A 386 36.58 6.23 -0.21
CA GLY A 386 36.41 5.07 -1.10
C GLY A 386 37.30 5.06 -2.36
N ASN A 387 38.37 5.85 -2.39
CA ASN A 387 39.47 5.64 -3.32
C ASN A 387 40.58 4.81 -2.61
N ASN A 388 41.27 3.94 -3.34
CA ASN A 388 42.04 2.83 -2.75
C ASN A 388 43.45 3.22 -2.24
N ASP A 389 43.71 4.43 -1.75
CA ASP A 389 45.12 4.86 -1.50
C ASP A 389 45.53 5.20 -0.05
N ASP A 390 44.64 5.45 0.92
CA ASP A 390 45.11 5.88 2.25
C ASP A 390 44.24 5.50 3.47
N ASP A 391 43.04 4.92 3.28
CA ASP A 391 42.05 4.80 4.36
C ASP A 391 42.50 3.86 5.50
N VAL A 392 42.65 4.40 6.71
CA VAL A 392 42.91 3.62 7.94
C VAL A 392 41.58 3.30 8.63
N GLY A 393 40.94 2.19 8.24
CA GLY A 393 39.71 1.72 8.85
C GLY A 393 39.92 0.78 10.04
N SER A 394 39.03 0.85 11.05
CA SER A 394 38.77 -0.30 11.94
C SER A 394 38.12 -1.44 11.12
N ALA A 395 38.06 -2.66 11.67
CA ALA A 395 37.87 -3.93 10.95
C ALA A 395 36.49 -4.19 10.27
N GLN A 396 35.83 -3.15 9.73
CA GLN A 396 34.51 -3.20 9.10
C GLN A 396 34.47 -2.74 7.63
N CYS A 397 35.57 -2.28 7.03
CA CYS A 397 35.58 -1.92 5.61
C CYS A 397 36.23 -3.03 4.76
N SER A 398 35.45 -3.71 3.92
CA SER A 398 36.01 -4.48 2.81
C SER A 398 35.12 -4.44 1.56
N ASP A 399 35.68 -3.85 0.51
CA ASP A 399 35.15 -3.77 -0.85
C ASP A 399 34.80 -5.17 -1.42
N VAL A 400 33.58 -5.34 -1.91
CA VAL A 400 33.16 -6.51 -2.69
C VAL A 400 32.64 -6.06 -4.04
N GLY A 401 33.56 -5.82 -4.98
CA GLY A 401 33.21 -5.62 -6.38
C GLY A 401 32.33 -6.73 -6.96
N GLY A 402 31.18 -6.33 -7.53
CA GLY A 402 30.47 -7.11 -8.56
C GLY A 402 28.95 -6.93 -8.67
N ASN A 403 28.51 -6.08 -9.61
CA ASN A 403 27.26 -6.19 -10.40
C ASN A 403 25.93 -6.53 -9.69
N SER A 404 25.66 -5.95 -8.53
CA SER A 404 24.30 -5.70 -8.05
C SER A 404 24.28 -4.24 -7.62
N GLY A 405 23.48 -3.41 -8.28
CA GLY A 405 23.31 -1.98 -7.96
C GLY A 405 22.55 -1.77 -6.65
N GLU A 406 22.98 -2.46 -5.61
CA GLU A 406 22.53 -2.31 -4.24
C GLU A 406 23.61 -1.42 -3.57
N VAL A 407 23.33 -0.13 -3.46
CA VAL A 407 24.02 0.70 -2.48
C VAL A 407 23.33 0.39 -1.16
N VAL A 408 23.82 -0.62 -0.45
CA VAL A 408 23.53 -0.74 0.97
C VAL A 408 24.47 0.24 1.65
N CYS A 409 23.95 1.36 2.12
CA CYS A 409 24.59 2.01 3.26
C CYS A 409 24.46 1.02 4.42
N GLU A 410 25.54 0.31 4.76
CA GLU A 410 25.59 -0.59 5.93
C GLU A 410 25.59 0.21 7.26
N SER A 411 24.81 1.30 7.38
CA SER A 411 24.75 2.13 8.58
C SER A 411 23.59 1.81 9.52
N CYS A 412 22.73 0.83 9.22
CA CYS A 412 21.63 0.45 10.12
C CYS A 412 21.52 -1.08 10.32
N THR A 413 22.63 -1.79 10.53
CA THR A 413 22.56 -3.17 11.07
C THR A 413 22.86 -3.18 12.56
N GLY A 414 21.81 -3.33 13.38
CA GLY A 414 21.89 -3.46 14.84
C GLY A 414 21.23 -2.33 15.65
N LEU A 415 20.65 -1.32 15.01
CA LEU A 415 19.86 -0.28 15.65
C LEU A 415 18.37 -0.41 15.28
N SER A 416 17.50 0.03 16.19
CA SER A 416 16.08 0.23 15.91
C SER A 416 15.92 1.26 14.79
N TYR A 417 14.95 1.06 13.89
CA TYR A 417 14.64 1.97 12.78
C TYR A 417 14.42 3.43 13.22
N THR A 418 13.96 3.64 14.46
CA THR A 418 13.79 4.97 15.09
C THR A 418 15.10 5.69 15.42
N GLN A 419 16.25 5.08 15.20
CA GLN A 419 17.58 5.61 15.56
C GLN A 419 18.42 6.02 14.35
N CYS A 420 17.90 5.89 13.12
CA CYS A 420 18.59 6.33 11.91
C CYS A 420 18.10 7.73 11.51
N SER A 421 18.96 8.75 11.63
CA SER A 421 18.69 10.12 11.16
C SER A 421 19.07 10.24 9.69
N PHE A 422 18.08 10.45 8.82
CA PHE A 422 18.32 10.77 7.40
C PHE A 422 18.32 12.30 7.22
N PRO A 423 19.40 12.91 6.70
CA PRO A 423 19.38 14.34 6.42
C PRO A 423 18.37 14.60 5.30
N SER A 424 17.23 15.21 5.62
CA SER A 424 16.26 15.66 4.62
C SER A 424 16.93 16.67 3.70
N SER A 425 17.06 16.34 2.41
CA SER A 425 17.63 17.26 1.43
C SER A 425 16.56 17.81 0.50
N THR A 426 16.60 19.11 0.24
CA THR A 426 15.73 19.75 -0.75
C THR A 426 16.56 20.10 -1.97
N ILE A 427 16.11 19.66 -3.14
CA ILE A 427 16.73 19.93 -4.43
C ILE A 427 15.74 20.68 -5.30
N PHE A 428 16.16 21.78 -5.91
CA PHE A 428 15.33 22.51 -6.87
C PHE A 428 15.64 22.09 -8.31
N VAL A 429 14.61 22.10 -9.15
CA VAL A 429 14.75 21.97 -10.61
C VAL A 429 14.12 23.16 -11.29
N ASP A 430 14.90 23.89 -12.06
CA ASP A 430 14.45 25.10 -12.73
C ASP A 430 15.00 25.18 -14.16
N ASN A 431 14.12 25.03 -15.15
CA ASN A 431 14.49 25.04 -16.56
C ASN A 431 14.90 26.43 -17.10
N GLN A 432 14.80 27.50 -16.31
CA GLN A 432 15.25 28.84 -16.69
C GLN A 432 16.73 29.06 -16.38
N LEU A 433 17.36 28.19 -15.58
CA LEU A 433 18.76 28.30 -15.22
C LEU A 433 19.68 27.99 -16.42
N THR A 434 20.68 28.85 -16.64
CA THR A 434 21.72 28.61 -17.65
C THR A 434 22.74 27.55 -17.22
N SER A 435 22.89 27.33 -15.91
CA SER A 435 23.80 26.36 -15.27
C SER A 435 23.25 25.95 -13.91
N ASP A 436 23.78 24.89 -13.32
CA ASP A 436 23.37 24.43 -11.99
C ASP A 436 23.86 25.41 -10.90
N CYS A 437 23.08 25.62 -9.84
CA CYS A 437 23.44 26.39 -8.65
C CYS A 437 23.78 25.39 -7.52
N LEU A 438 25.02 24.90 -7.49
CA LEU A 438 25.42 23.77 -6.61
C LEU A 438 25.96 24.22 -5.25
N SER A 439 26.14 25.52 -5.03
CA SER A 439 26.76 26.06 -3.81
C SER A 439 25.73 26.46 -2.75
N GLY A 440 24.48 26.01 -2.89
CA GLY A 440 23.36 26.45 -2.06
C GLY A 440 22.79 27.81 -2.47
N ASP A 441 23.27 28.39 -3.58
CA ASP A 441 23.06 29.77 -3.99
C ASP A 441 21.81 29.99 -4.85
N TYR A 442 20.89 29.03 -4.91
CA TYR A 442 19.64 29.22 -5.64
C TYR A 442 18.74 30.28 -4.98
N SER A 443 18.13 31.15 -5.79
CA SER A 443 17.07 32.07 -5.38
C SER A 443 15.73 31.59 -5.93
N ILE A 444 14.84 31.15 -5.05
CA ILE A 444 13.45 30.79 -5.40
C ILE A 444 12.73 32.01 -6.00
N ALA A 445 12.96 33.20 -5.42
CA ALA A 445 12.31 34.43 -5.83
C ALA A 445 12.77 34.89 -7.23
N ASN A 446 14.07 34.84 -7.50
CA ASN A 446 14.65 35.37 -8.74
C ASN A 446 14.86 34.31 -9.83
N ARG A 447 14.77 33.01 -9.49
CA ARG A 447 15.05 31.88 -10.40
C ARG A 447 16.46 31.91 -10.98
N ASP A 448 17.44 32.25 -10.15
CA ASP A 448 18.86 32.35 -10.52
C ASP A 448 19.79 31.90 -9.38
N CYS A 449 21.11 31.95 -9.58
CA CYS A 449 22.11 31.61 -8.57
C CYS A 449 22.53 32.84 -7.72
N SER A 450 21.56 33.65 -7.26
CA SER A 450 21.80 34.83 -6.40
C SER A 450 21.30 34.69 -4.95
N GLY A 451 20.71 33.55 -4.62
CA GLY A 451 20.03 33.30 -3.34
C GLY A 451 20.85 32.45 -2.38
N ASN A 452 20.17 31.84 -1.41
CA ASN A 452 20.74 30.90 -0.44
C ASN A 452 19.73 29.77 -0.12
N ASP A 453 18.77 29.49 -1.01
CA ASP A 453 17.65 28.58 -0.74
C ASP A 453 18.02 27.10 -0.86
N GLY A 454 19.19 26.78 -1.43
CA GLY A 454 19.66 25.41 -1.60
C GLY A 454 20.25 25.13 -2.99
N ALA A 455 20.50 23.85 -3.27
CA ALA A 455 21.04 23.43 -4.55
C ALA A 455 19.93 23.38 -5.61
N ALA A 456 20.24 23.85 -6.82
CA ALA A 456 19.32 23.79 -7.96
C ALA A 456 20.00 23.24 -9.22
N TYR A 457 19.23 22.47 -9.98
CA TYR A 457 19.66 21.89 -11.26
C TYR A 457 18.84 22.45 -12.40
N ASN A 458 19.49 22.68 -13.54
CA ASN A 458 18.81 23.20 -14.72
C ASN A 458 18.01 22.15 -15.52
N THR A 459 18.07 20.88 -15.12
CA THR A 459 17.36 19.77 -15.79
C THR A 459 16.89 18.72 -14.79
N LEU A 460 15.77 18.07 -15.11
CA LEU A 460 15.22 16.95 -14.34
C LEU A 460 16.20 15.77 -14.23
N ALA A 461 16.90 15.46 -15.32
CA ALA A 461 17.86 14.35 -15.35
C ALA A 461 19.02 14.53 -14.37
N LYS A 462 19.56 15.74 -14.25
CA LYS A 462 20.63 16.02 -13.27
C LYS A 462 20.10 15.95 -11.83
N ALA A 463 18.95 16.55 -11.57
CA ALA A 463 18.32 16.50 -10.25
C ALA A 463 18.04 15.05 -9.80
N ALA A 464 17.50 14.21 -10.69
CA ALA A 464 17.25 12.80 -10.39
C ALA A 464 18.54 11.98 -10.15
N ASN A 465 19.67 12.39 -10.73
CA ASN A 465 20.97 11.77 -10.45
C ASN A 465 21.58 12.23 -9.12
N ALA A 466 21.15 13.38 -8.60
CA ALA A 466 21.57 13.93 -7.33
C ALA A 466 20.68 13.44 -6.16
N ALA A 467 19.38 13.24 -6.41
CA ALA A 467 18.43 12.71 -5.43
C ALA A 467 18.67 11.22 -5.14
N ARG A 468 19.57 10.94 -4.19
CA ARG A 468 20.02 9.58 -3.83
C ARG A 468 19.53 9.11 -2.47
N ASP A 469 19.33 10.05 -1.56
CA ASP A 469 19.08 9.75 -0.16
C ASP A 469 17.58 9.71 0.14
N PRO A 470 17.11 8.82 1.04
CA PRO A 470 15.75 8.88 1.57
C PRO A 470 15.36 10.27 2.07
N ASP A 471 14.07 10.61 2.03
CA ASP A 471 13.52 11.94 2.34
C ASP A 471 13.98 13.10 1.43
N THR A 472 14.76 12.83 0.39
CA THR A 472 15.07 13.86 -0.59
C THR A 472 13.80 14.33 -1.29
N THR A 473 13.54 15.64 -1.27
CA THR A 473 12.45 16.27 -2.00
C THR A 473 13.00 17.09 -3.16
N VAL A 474 12.64 16.69 -4.37
CA VAL A 474 12.91 17.39 -5.61
C VAL A 474 11.73 18.31 -5.94
N LEU A 475 11.91 19.61 -5.72
CA LEU A 475 10.95 20.67 -6.00
C LEU A 475 11.14 21.21 -7.42
N ILE A 476 10.16 20.96 -8.29
CA ILE A 476 10.20 21.29 -9.71
C ILE A 476 9.43 22.59 -9.93
N ARG A 477 10.13 23.62 -10.41
CA ARG A 477 9.53 24.91 -10.74
C ARG A 477 8.61 24.83 -11.95
N GLY A 478 7.62 25.71 -12.00
CA GLY A 478 6.72 25.86 -13.13
C GLY A 478 7.46 26.23 -14.41
N GLY A 479 7.09 25.56 -15.49
CA GLY A 479 7.70 25.72 -16.80
C GLY A 479 7.52 24.47 -17.66
N ASP A 480 7.97 24.58 -18.91
CA ASP A 480 7.94 23.49 -19.89
C ASP A 480 9.27 22.75 -19.90
N TYR A 481 9.25 21.51 -19.46
CA TYR A 481 10.37 20.59 -19.51
C TYR A 481 10.21 19.72 -20.75
N VAL A 482 10.88 20.11 -21.83
CA VAL A 482 10.74 19.47 -23.14
C VAL A 482 11.83 18.42 -23.34
N HIS A 483 11.43 17.22 -23.78
CA HIS A 483 12.37 16.15 -24.12
C HIS A 483 13.01 16.39 -25.51
N SER A 484 14.30 16.76 -25.55
CA SER A 484 15.01 17.17 -26.77
C SER A 484 15.57 16.01 -27.64
N PHE A 485 15.60 16.18 -28.97
CA PHE A 485 16.16 15.24 -29.95
C PHE A 485 17.68 15.40 -30.19
N PRO A 486 18.48 14.32 -30.37
CA PRO A 486 18.20 12.90 -30.15
C PRO A 486 18.78 12.48 -28.79
N SER A 487 18.04 12.61 -27.69
CA SER A 487 18.54 12.06 -26.44
C SER A 487 18.69 10.55 -26.59
N SER A 488 19.88 10.00 -26.28
CA SER A 488 20.06 8.55 -26.10
C SER A 488 19.23 7.99 -24.95
N ASP A 489 18.69 8.87 -24.10
CA ASP A 489 17.85 8.52 -22.98
C ASP A 489 16.40 8.27 -23.41
N SER A 490 15.88 7.14 -22.96
CA SER A 490 14.48 6.74 -23.17
C SER A 490 13.49 7.55 -22.33
N ALA A 491 13.96 8.43 -21.44
CA ALA A 491 13.08 9.22 -20.59
C ALA A 491 13.63 10.59 -20.19
N LEU A 492 12.72 11.55 -20.03
CA LEU A 492 13.00 12.92 -19.58
C LEU A 492 13.38 12.94 -18.09
N LEU A 493 12.58 12.26 -17.26
CA LEU A 493 12.84 12.02 -15.85
C LEU A 493 13.04 10.52 -15.62
N LYS A 494 14.30 10.11 -15.42
CA LYS A 494 14.65 8.72 -15.12
C LYS A 494 15.09 8.58 -13.66
N ILE A 495 14.24 7.98 -12.86
CA ILE A 495 14.44 7.77 -11.42
C ILE A 495 15.07 6.40 -11.21
N ARG A 496 16.31 6.39 -10.68
CA ARG A 496 17.11 5.16 -10.49
C ARG A 496 17.38 4.84 -9.02
N TYR A 497 17.31 5.84 -8.17
CA TYR A 497 17.48 5.73 -6.73
C TYR A 497 16.11 5.73 -6.07
N GLY A 498 15.95 4.95 -5.01
CA GLY A 498 14.72 4.79 -4.27
C GLY A 498 14.87 5.25 -2.83
N GLY A 499 13.76 5.63 -2.20
CA GLY A 499 13.70 5.83 -0.76
C GLY A 499 13.56 4.51 -0.02
N ILE A 500 13.11 4.60 1.22
CA ILE A 500 12.72 3.46 2.05
C ILE A 500 11.29 3.65 2.55
N ARG A 501 10.71 2.62 3.19
CA ARG A 501 9.40 2.73 3.84
C ARG A 501 9.39 3.99 4.72
N ASN A 502 8.30 4.76 4.68
CA ASN A 502 8.08 6.03 5.37
C ASN A 502 9.04 7.19 5.05
N HIS A 503 10.11 6.97 4.28
CA HIS A 503 11.04 8.00 3.84
C HIS A 503 11.22 7.99 2.31
N PRO A 504 10.18 8.34 1.54
CA PRO A 504 10.22 8.28 0.09
C PRO A 504 11.07 9.40 -0.51
N ILE A 505 11.66 9.16 -1.67
CA ILE A 505 12.17 10.26 -2.51
C ILE A 505 10.98 10.86 -3.26
N THR A 506 10.77 12.16 -3.06
CA THR A 506 9.60 12.87 -3.59
C THR A 506 9.99 13.78 -4.76
N TYR A 507 9.29 13.68 -5.88
CA TYR A 507 9.38 14.59 -7.02
C TYR A 507 8.04 15.32 -7.14
N ARG A 508 8.03 16.64 -6.92
CA ARG A 508 6.78 17.40 -6.91
C ARG A 508 6.90 18.81 -7.47
N GLY A 509 5.79 19.37 -7.91
CA GLY A 509 5.68 20.80 -8.21
C GLY A 509 6.00 21.68 -7.00
N PHE A 510 6.62 22.84 -7.24
CA PHE A 510 6.92 23.84 -6.22
C PHE A 510 5.70 24.70 -5.88
N GLY A 511 5.33 24.81 -4.60
CA GLY A 511 4.15 25.58 -4.18
C GLY A 511 2.89 25.12 -4.91
N SER A 512 2.19 26.04 -5.58
CA SER A 512 1.03 25.75 -6.44
C SER A 512 1.39 25.60 -7.92
N GLU A 513 2.67 25.65 -8.29
CA GLU A 513 3.13 25.55 -9.68
C GLU A 513 2.98 24.10 -10.16
N ARG A 514 2.34 23.89 -11.33
CA ARG A 514 2.24 22.57 -11.98
C ARG A 514 3.20 22.52 -13.18
N PRO A 515 4.42 21.98 -13.03
CA PRO A 515 5.35 21.85 -14.15
C PRO A 515 4.82 20.91 -15.23
N ARG A 516 5.09 21.25 -16.49
CA ARG A 516 4.68 20.46 -17.66
C ARG A 516 5.87 19.70 -18.21
N LEU A 517 5.80 18.38 -18.18
CA LEU A 517 6.75 17.48 -18.82
C LEU A 517 6.18 17.13 -20.19
N ILE A 518 6.89 17.54 -21.24
CA ILE A 518 6.38 17.49 -22.61
C ILE A 518 7.31 16.62 -23.45
N GLY A 519 6.73 15.57 -24.04
CA GLY A 519 7.44 14.70 -24.96
C GLY A 519 7.59 15.25 -26.36
N GLN A 520 8.30 14.49 -27.17
CA GLN A 520 8.51 14.78 -28.57
C GLN A 520 7.19 14.79 -29.36
N GLY A 521 6.23 14.00 -28.90
CA GLY A 521 4.94 13.81 -29.54
C GLY A 521 5.06 13.21 -30.92
N TYR A 522 3.92 12.80 -31.45
CA TYR A 522 3.81 12.49 -32.86
C TYR A 522 2.44 12.91 -33.35
N GLU A 523 2.36 13.57 -34.49
CA GLU A 523 1.07 13.88 -35.08
C GLU A 523 0.41 12.59 -35.55
N ASP A 524 -0.87 12.41 -35.22
CA ASP A 524 -1.64 11.27 -35.69
C ASP A 524 -2.01 11.51 -37.17
N ARG A 525 -1.09 11.14 -38.07
CA ARG A 525 -1.20 11.36 -39.52
C ARG A 525 -0.85 10.12 -40.29
N ASP A 526 -1.51 10.02 -41.44
CA ASP A 526 -1.26 9.07 -42.52
C ASP A 526 -0.48 9.81 -43.63
N LEU A 527 0.86 9.81 -43.55
CA LEU A 527 1.73 10.56 -44.46
C LEU A 527 1.92 9.85 -45.81
N ASP A 528 1.77 8.52 -45.85
CA ASP A 528 1.89 7.73 -47.08
C ASP A 528 0.54 7.36 -47.72
N ASN A 529 -0.56 7.79 -47.09
CA ASN A 529 -1.94 7.67 -47.53
C ASN A 529 -2.39 6.20 -47.68
N ASP A 530 -1.91 5.33 -46.77
CA ASP A 530 -2.27 3.90 -46.69
C ASP A 530 -3.51 3.62 -45.82
N GLY A 531 -4.05 4.65 -45.16
CA GLY A 531 -5.19 4.61 -44.26
C GLY A 531 -4.83 4.36 -42.79
N LEU A 532 -3.55 4.32 -42.44
CA LEU A 532 -3.03 4.08 -41.10
C LEU A 532 -2.23 5.28 -40.59
N ALA A 533 -2.26 5.52 -39.28
CA ALA A 533 -1.30 6.39 -38.63
C ALA A 533 0.10 5.77 -38.71
N ASP A 534 1.07 6.56 -39.19
CA ASP A 534 2.48 6.15 -39.30
C ASP A 534 3.13 5.87 -37.94
N GLY A 535 2.62 6.54 -36.91
CA GLY A 535 3.15 6.50 -35.55
C GLY A 535 4.56 7.07 -35.38
N PRO A 536 5.02 7.21 -34.13
CA PRO A 536 6.27 7.89 -33.84
C PRO A 536 7.47 7.15 -34.44
N PRO A 537 8.46 7.88 -35.00
CA PRO A 537 9.71 7.28 -35.46
C PRO A 537 10.53 6.68 -34.31
N VAL A 538 10.24 7.09 -33.06
CA VAL A 538 10.87 6.60 -31.83
C VAL A 538 9.78 6.09 -30.87
N SER A 539 9.65 4.77 -30.73
CA SER A 539 8.64 4.13 -29.88
C SER A 539 9.14 3.76 -28.48
N THR A 540 10.15 4.45 -27.98
CA THR A 540 10.79 4.14 -26.69
C THR A 540 10.78 5.30 -25.70
N GLU A 541 10.13 6.42 -26.03
CA GLU A 541 10.04 7.59 -25.15
C GLU A 541 9.03 7.35 -24.01
N TYR A 542 9.48 7.59 -22.78
CA TYR A 542 8.63 7.66 -21.59
C TYR A 542 8.95 8.99 -20.89
N LEU A 543 8.00 9.79 -20.45
CA LEU A 543 8.38 11.06 -19.83
C LEU A 543 8.91 10.86 -18.42
N ILE A 544 8.27 9.97 -17.66
CA ILE A 544 8.75 9.54 -16.36
C ILE A 544 8.98 8.04 -16.38
N LEU A 545 10.18 7.62 -16.02
CA LEU A 545 10.56 6.23 -15.81
C LEU A 545 10.99 6.04 -14.36
N VAL A 546 10.19 5.32 -13.58
CA VAL A 546 10.60 4.77 -12.29
C VAL A 546 11.20 3.40 -12.56
N ASP A 547 12.54 3.31 -12.48
CA ASP A 547 13.28 2.08 -12.74
C ASP A 547 12.95 1.00 -11.70
N SER A 548 13.12 -0.27 -12.05
CA SER A 548 12.88 -1.41 -11.14
C SER A 548 13.72 -1.39 -9.85
N ASN A 549 14.81 -0.63 -9.82
CA ASN A 549 15.63 -0.46 -8.62
C ASN A 549 15.17 0.70 -7.73
N ALA A 550 14.32 1.61 -8.24
CA ALA A 550 13.80 2.74 -7.50
C ALA A 550 12.48 2.35 -6.82
N ARG A 551 12.48 2.23 -5.49
CA ARG A 551 11.31 1.93 -4.66
C ARG A 551 10.99 3.11 -3.75
N TYR A 552 9.77 3.16 -3.21
CA TYR A 552 9.35 4.24 -2.29
C TYR A 552 9.57 5.62 -2.92
N ILE A 553 8.95 5.81 -4.08
CA ILE A 553 8.99 7.07 -4.83
C ILE A 553 7.63 7.74 -4.71
N LYS A 554 7.61 9.07 -4.55
CA LYS A 554 6.38 9.87 -4.64
C LYS A 554 6.47 10.83 -5.82
N LEU A 555 5.53 10.74 -6.75
CA LEU A 555 5.34 11.70 -7.85
C LEU A 555 4.10 12.52 -7.56
N GLN A 556 4.21 13.85 -7.56
CA GLN A 556 3.08 14.71 -7.19
C GLN A 556 2.98 16.00 -8.00
N GLN A 557 1.76 16.45 -8.32
CA GLN A 557 1.50 17.79 -8.86
C GLN A 557 2.22 18.08 -10.19
N LEU A 558 2.26 17.09 -11.10
CA LEU A 558 2.88 17.24 -12.44
C LEU A 558 1.81 17.16 -13.53
N GLU A 559 2.14 17.71 -14.68
CA GLU A 559 1.38 17.54 -15.92
C GLU A 559 2.29 16.88 -16.96
N VAL A 560 1.89 15.71 -17.46
CA VAL A 560 2.72 14.83 -18.29
C VAL A 560 2.02 14.61 -19.61
N MET A 561 2.60 15.08 -20.71
CA MET A 561 1.88 15.10 -21.97
C MET A 561 2.71 14.87 -23.23
N ASN A 562 2.00 14.43 -24.28
CA ASN A 562 2.53 14.38 -25.64
C ASN A 562 3.80 13.52 -25.76
N SER A 563 3.87 12.38 -25.06
CA SER A 563 4.95 11.42 -25.27
C SER A 563 4.73 10.58 -26.52
N ALA A 564 5.82 10.12 -27.13
CA ALA A 564 5.83 9.18 -28.24
C ALA A 564 5.52 7.74 -27.82
N ARG A 565 5.30 7.47 -26.53
CA ARG A 565 4.74 6.20 -26.06
C ARG A 565 3.96 6.37 -24.76
N TYR A 566 4.61 6.23 -23.61
CA TYR A 566 3.91 6.29 -22.31
C TYR A 566 4.16 7.62 -21.62
N GLY A 567 3.19 8.16 -20.89
CA GLY A 567 3.43 9.30 -20.00
C GLY A 567 4.36 8.87 -18.85
N ILE A 568 3.90 7.92 -18.04
CA ILE A 568 4.60 7.40 -16.88
C ILE A 568 4.76 5.87 -17.00
N TYR A 569 5.97 5.37 -16.80
CA TYR A 569 6.26 3.94 -16.74
C TYR A 569 6.80 3.55 -15.36
N LEU A 570 6.01 2.76 -14.62
CA LEU A 570 6.34 2.29 -13.29
C LEU A 570 6.88 0.85 -13.36
N ALA A 571 8.19 0.72 -13.16
CA ALA A 571 8.85 -0.58 -13.01
C ALA A 571 9.29 -0.88 -11.58
N GLY A 572 9.34 0.14 -10.71
CA GLY A 572 9.72 0.01 -9.29
C GLY A 572 8.52 -0.04 -8.36
N ASP A 573 8.66 -0.80 -7.27
CA ASP A 573 7.59 -1.10 -6.30
C ASP A 573 7.39 0.04 -5.28
N ASN A 574 6.23 0.06 -4.62
CA ASN A 574 5.89 1.04 -3.57
C ASN A 574 5.98 2.50 -4.05
N THR A 575 5.55 2.77 -5.29
CA THR A 575 5.49 4.13 -5.83
C THR A 575 4.11 4.75 -5.60
N THR A 576 4.07 5.99 -5.13
CA THR A 576 2.86 6.81 -5.07
C THR A 576 2.85 7.79 -6.24
N VAL A 577 1.77 7.80 -7.01
CA VAL A 577 1.48 8.78 -8.05
C VAL A 577 0.21 9.51 -7.66
N GLU A 578 0.35 10.79 -7.32
CA GLU A 578 -0.72 11.59 -6.72
C GLU A 578 -0.89 12.93 -7.44
N ASP A 579 -2.13 13.37 -7.68
CA ASP A 579 -2.41 14.68 -8.26
C ASP A 579 -1.66 14.91 -9.59
N ILE A 580 -1.78 13.96 -10.51
CA ILE A 580 -1.12 13.99 -11.82
C ILE A 580 -2.14 14.18 -12.93
N LYS A 581 -1.86 15.11 -13.84
CA LYS A 581 -2.53 15.17 -15.15
C LYS A 581 -1.67 14.45 -16.18
N VAL A 582 -2.24 13.51 -16.91
CA VAL A 582 -1.52 12.75 -17.93
C VAL A 582 -2.35 12.65 -19.20
N HIS A 583 -1.89 13.22 -20.31
CA HIS A 583 -2.74 13.32 -21.51
C HIS A 583 -2.00 13.44 -22.82
N ASP A 584 -2.74 13.22 -23.91
CA ASP A 584 -2.27 13.37 -25.30
C ASP A 584 -1.05 12.51 -25.66
N ASN A 585 -0.74 11.48 -24.85
CA ASN A 585 0.36 10.56 -25.12
C ASN A 585 -0.06 9.58 -26.23
N TRP A 586 0.94 9.11 -26.97
CA TRP A 586 0.70 8.21 -28.11
C TRP A 586 0.05 6.88 -27.70
N ASP A 587 0.50 6.29 -26.60
CA ASP A 587 0.06 5.01 -26.04
C ASP A 587 -0.53 5.27 -24.63
N ALA A 588 -0.25 4.44 -23.63
CA ALA A 588 -0.80 4.61 -22.28
C ALA A 588 -0.41 5.91 -21.56
N GLY A 589 -1.31 6.43 -20.72
CA GLY A 589 -0.98 7.51 -19.78
C GLY A 589 -0.03 7.02 -18.68
N ILE A 590 -0.51 6.08 -17.86
CA ILE A 590 0.29 5.42 -16.81
C ILE A 590 0.35 3.93 -17.06
N PHE A 591 1.57 3.42 -17.12
CA PHE A 591 1.86 2.02 -17.39
C PHE A 591 2.53 1.36 -16.18
N ILE A 592 1.85 0.41 -15.54
CA ILE A 592 2.25 -0.18 -14.27
C ILE A 592 2.73 -1.62 -14.48
N ARG A 593 3.96 -1.93 -14.04
CA ARG A 593 4.56 -3.28 -14.10
C ARG A 593 5.01 -3.83 -12.76
N SER A 594 5.08 -2.97 -11.76
CA SER A 594 5.55 -3.26 -10.41
C SER A 594 4.40 -3.49 -9.43
N ASP A 595 4.76 -3.82 -8.20
CA ASP A 595 3.82 -4.16 -7.14
C ASP A 595 3.64 -3.01 -6.13
N ASN A 596 2.53 -3.04 -5.41
CA ASN A 596 2.25 -2.18 -4.25
C ASN A 596 2.30 -0.67 -4.54
N ASN A 597 1.93 -0.24 -5.75
CA ASN A 597 1.86 1.18 -6.08
C ASN A 597 0.50 1.77 -5.73
N LEU A 598 0.49 3.04 -5.36
CA LEU A 598 -0.73 3.83 -5.12
C LEU A 598 -0.86 4.87 -6.23
N ILE A 599 -1.94 4.80 -7.00
CA ILE A 599 -2.28 5.75 -8.06
C ILE A 599 -3.57 6.44 -7.63
N ARG A 600 -3.49 7.73 -7.29
CA ARG A 600 -4.67 8.45 -6.83
C ARG A 600 -4.73 9.89 -7.31
N PHE A 601 -5.93 10.44 -7.41
CA PHE A 601 -6.12 11.79 -7.94
C PHE A 601 -5.44 11.99 -9.29
N VAL A 602 -5.54 11.00 -10.19
CA VAL A 602 -5.01 11.09 -11.54
C VAL A 602 -6.10 11.51 -12.50
N GLU A 603 -5.78 12.43 -13.40
CA GLU A 603 -6.64 12.85 -14.52
C GLU A 603 -5.98 12.40 -15.83
N ALA A 604 -6.41 11.24 -16.34
CA ALA A 604 -5.88 10.62 -17.56
C ALA A 604 -6.84 10.83 -18.74
N TYR A 605 -6.42 11.53 -19.80
CA TYR A 605 -7.34 11.80 -20.91
C TYR A 605 -6.67 11.93 -22.27
N ASN A 606 -7.44 11.72 -23.34
CA ASN A 606 -6.95 11.78 -24.73
C ASN A 606 -5.67 10.95 -24.97
N GLN A 607 -5.48 9.82 -24.27
CA GLN A 607 -4.46 8.87 -24.68
C GLN A 607 -4.84 8.35 -26.06
N ARG A 608 -3.93 8.35 -27.03
CA ARG A 608 -4.34 8.18 -28.43
C ARG A 608 -4.68 6.73 -28.77
N HIS A 609 -3.73 5.82 -28.63
CA HIS A 609 -3.87 4.43 -29.12
C HIS A 609 -4.03 3.40 -28.01
N PHE A 610 -4.20 3.83 -26.75
CA PHE A 610 -4.28 2.89 -25.62
C PHE A 610 -4.92 3.49 -24.35
N THR A 611 -4.92 2.70 -23.28
CA THR A 611 -5.61 2.96 -22.02
C THR A 611 -5.03 4.12 -21.20
N GLY A 612 -5.89 4.85 -20.49
CA GLY A 612 -5.48 5.89 -19.52
C GLY A 612 -4.51 5.38 -18.45
N VAL A 613 -4.94 4.42 -17.63
CA VAL A 613 -4.12 3.76 -16.60
C VAL A 613 -4.21 2.25 -16.73
N ILE A 614 -3.06 1.57 -16.85
CA ILE A 614 -3.04 0.12 -17.11
C ILE A 614 -2.04 -0.68 -16.25
N LEU A 615 -2.53 -1.78 -15.67
CA LEU A 615 -1.73 -2.84 -15.06
C LEU A 615 -1.29 -3.85 -16.13
N ARG A 616 0.01 -3.94 -16.45
CA ARG A 616 0.48 -4.81 -17.55
C ARG A 616 1.42 -5.95 -17.14
N GLY A 617 0.81 -7.11 -16.88
CA GLY A 617 1.50 -8.38 -16.71
C GLY A 617 2.21 -8.90 -17.97
N SER A 618 3.35 -9.58 -17.78
CA SER A 618 4.03 -10.41 -18.79
C SER A 618 4.79 -11.56 -18.16
N SER A 619 5.31 -12.49 -18.97
CA SER A 619 6.05 -13.67 -18.50
C SER A 619 7.19 -13.32 -17.53
N GLY A 620 6.93 -13.41 -16.22
CA GLY A 620 7.89 -13.19 -15.14
C GLY A 620 7.65 -11.94 -14.28
N SER A 621 6.63 -11.12 -14.56
CA SER A 621 6.22 -9.97 -13.72
C SER A 621 4.72 -9.69 -13.91
N TYR A 622 3.96 -9.69 -12.81
CA TYR A 622 2.51 -9.56 -12.79
C TYR A 622 2.12 -8.59 -11.66
N PRO A 623 1.75 -7.34 -11.98
CA PRO A 623 1.46 -6.30 -11.00
C PRO A 623 0.44 -6.76 -9.96
N SER A 624 0.83 -6.73 -8.70
CA SER A 624 0.00 -7.17 -7.58
C SER A 624 0.03 -6.16 -6.44
N GLY A 625 -1.04 -6.10 -5.63
CA GLY A 625 -1.11 -5.18 -4.49
C GLY A 625 -1.26 -3.70 -4.84
N ASN A 626 -1.54 -3.34 -6.11
CA ASN A 626 -1.66 -1.94 -6.51
C ASN A 626 -3.05 -1.39 -6.17
N ILE A 627 -3.11 -0.11 -5.82
CA ILE A 627 -4.35 0.63 -5.56
C ILE A 627 -4.48 1.73 -6.60
N ILE A 628 -5.61 1.77 -7.30
CA ILE A 628 -6.00 2.86 -8.21
C ILE A 628 -7.28 3.46 -7.65
N GLU A 629 -7.22 4.70 -7.16
CA GLU A 629 -8.35 5.32 -6.48
C GLU A 629 -8.62 6.77 -6.87
N GLU A 630 -9.88 7.17 -6.75
CA GLU A 630 -10.31 8.58 -6.82
C GLU A 630 -9.72 9.33 -8.03
N SER A 631 -9.72 8.65 -9.18
CA SER A 631 -9.12 9.13 -10.42
C SER A 631 -10.13 9.20 -11.56
N LEU A 632 -9.83 10.04 -12.56
CA LEU A 632 -10.60 10.24 -13.77
C LEU A 632 -9.87 9.65 -14.97
N SER A 633 -10.60 8.97 -15.84
CA SER A 633 -10.08 8.55 -17.14
C SER A 633 -11.10 8.74 -18.27
N TYR A 634 -10.83 9.65 -19.22
CA TYR A 634 -11.83 10.02 -20.22
C TYR A 634 -11.28 10.39 -21.59
N ARG A 635 -12.11 10.21 -22.63
CA ARG A 635 -11.76 10.55 -24.02
C ARG A 635 -10.48 9.88 -24.54
N ASN A 636 -10.06 8.76 -23.96
CA ASN A 636 -8.98 7.98 -24.56
C ASN A 636 -9.46 7.39 -25.89
N GLY A 637 -8.61 7.36 -26.90
CA GLY A 637 -8.94 7.00 -28.27
C GLY A 637 -9.29 8.19 -29.17
N TYR A 638 -9.25 9.41 -28.63
CA TYR A 638 -9.61 10.64 -29.35
C TYR A 638 -8.49 11.68 -29.29
N LEU A 639 -8.40 12.48 -30.35
CA LEU A 639 -7.61 13.70 -30.38
C LEU A 639 -8.24 14.77 -29.47
N PRO A 640 -7.47 15.77 -29.02
CA PRO A 640 -7.99 16.91 -28.26
C PRO A 640 -9.18 17.60 -28.94
N THR A 641 -9.13 17.66 -30.27
CA THR A 641 -10.14 18.24 -31.15
C THR A 641 -11.44 17.42 -31.24
N GLY A 642 -11.44 16.18 -30.74
CA GLY A 642 -12.62 15.33 -30.60
C GLY A 642 -12.76 14.26 -31.68
N GLU A 643 -11.97 14.31 -32.75
CA GLU A 643 -11.91 13.26 -33.74
C GLU A 643 -11.26 12.00 -33.15
N LYS A 644 -11.76 10.85 -33.58
CA LYS A 644 -11.16 9.57 -33.24
C LYS A 644 -9.79 9.43 -33.91
N VAL A 645 -8.82 8.83 -33.21
CA VAL A 645 -7.49 8.61 -33.79
C VAL A 645 -7.52 7.55 -34.90
N LEU A 646 -6.58 7.66 -35.85
CA LEU A 646 -6.48 6.81 -37.03
C LEU A 646 -6.09 5.37 -36.67
N PRO A 647 -6.49 4.36 -37.46
CA PRO A 647 -6.00 2.97 -37.33
C PRO A 647 -4.47 2.85 -37.37
N THR A 648 -3.89 1.83 -36.72
CA THR A 648 -2.46 1.50 -36.84
C THR A 648 -2.24 0.02 -37.17
N ASN A 649 -1.02 -0.34 -37.58
CA ASN A 649 -0.57 -1.72 -37.74
C ASN A 649 -0.53 -2.47 -36.39
N GLY A 650 -1.69 -2.94 -35.93
CA GLY A 650 -1.86 -3.59 -34.62
C GLY A 650 -3.12 -3.16 -33.90
N ASP A 651 -3.62 -1.96 -34.20
CA ASP A 651 -4.93 -1.44 -33.81
C ASP A 651 -5.75 -1.07 -35.05
N PRO A 652 -6.43 -2.03 -35.69
CA PRO A 652 -7.22 -1.76 -36.89
C PRO A 652 -8.45 -0.87 -36.61
N ALA A 653 -8.76 -0.61 -35.34
CA ALA A 653 -9.87 0.25 -34.94
C ALA A 653 -9.39 1.67 -34.56
N GLY A 654 -8.09 1.98 -34.64
CA GLY A 654 -7.52 3.29 -34.30
C GLY A 654 -7.45 3.49 -32.81
N GLY A 655 -8.26 4.38 -32.26
CA GLY A 655 -8.38 4.52 -30.80
C GLY A 655 -9.10 3.35 -30.13
N GLY A 656 -9.44 2.30 -30.88
CA GLY A 656 -10.41 1.29 -30.48
C GLY A 656 -9.95 0.28 -29.44
N ASN A 657 -8.74 0.40 -28.89
CA ASN A 657 -8.32 -0.32 -27.67
C ASN A 657 -8.05 0.66 -26.50
N ALA A 658 -8.53 1.89 -26.60
CA ALA A 658 -8.28 2.92 -25.61
C ALA A 658 -9.37 2.91 -24.54
N ASP A 659 -9.09 2.18 -23.46
CA ASP A 659 -9.95 2.11 -22.28
C ASP A 659 -9.72 3.29 -21.32
N GLY A 660 -10.64 3.47 -20.36
CA GLY A 660 -10.41 4.32 -19.19
C GLY A 660 -9.32 3.73 -18.28
N PHE A 661 -9.62 2.60 -17.65
CA PHE A 661 -8.73 1.84 -16.79
C PHE A 661 -8.65 0.38 -17.25
N GLY A 662 -7.49 -0.26 -17.11
CA GLY A 662 -7.34 -1.62 -17.62
C GLY A 662 -6.33 -2.49 -16.90
N ALA A 663 -6.48 -3.80 -17.12
CA ALA A 663 -5.49 -4.80 -16.77
C ALA A 663 -5.25 -5.76 -17.93
N SER A 664 -3.98 -6.08 -18.15
CA SER A 664 -3.54 -6.91 -19.28
C SER A 664 -4.20 -8.29 -19.30
N LYS A 665 -4.53 -8.73 -20.52
CA LYS A 665 -5.02 -10.09 -20.86
C LYS A 665 -4.05 -11.20 -20.41
N ASN A 666 -2.79 -10.88 -20.16
CA ASN A 666 -1.77 -11.80 -19.64
C ASN A 666 -1.92 -12.10 -18.15
N CYS A 667 -2.78 -11.38 -17.44
CA CYS A 667 -3.13 -11.65 -16.04
C CYS A 667 -4.02 -12.91 -15.91
N TYR A 668 -4.26 -13.64 -17.01
CA TYR A 668 -4.85 -14.98 -17.01
C TYR A 668 -4.03 -15.96 -17.87
N GLN A 669 -3.54 -17.04 -17.26
CA GLN A 669 -2.78 -18.06 -17.97
C GLN A 669 -3.65 -19.26 -18.37
N SER A 670 -4.12 -19.26 -19.63
CA SER A 670 -5.02 -20.29 -20.17
C SER A 670 -4.47 -21.72 -20.11
N SER A 671 -3.15 -21.91 -20.10
CA SER A 671 -2.53 -23.25 -20.03
C SER A 671 -2.57 -23.89 -18.64
N THR A 672 -2.69 -23.07 -17.60
CA THR A 672 -2.67 -23.50 -16.20
C THR A 672 -4.00 -23.20 -15.49
N GLY A 673 -4.85 -22.34 -16.04
CA GLY A 673 -6.07 -21.83 -15.40
C GLY A 673 -5.76 -20.84 -14.26
N GLU A 674 -4.53 -20.33 -14.21
CA GLU A 674 -4.02 -19.49 -13.14
C GLU A 674 -4.44 -18.04 -13.38
N SER A 675 -5.03 -17.43 -12.35
CA SER A 675 -5.30 -15.98 -12.32
C SER A 675 -4.11 -15.28 -11.66
N LEU A 676 -3.60 -14.27 -12.34
CA LEU A 676 -2.40 -13.51 -12.02
C LEU A 676 -2.79 -12.05 -11.79
N CYS A 677 -1.80 -11.20 -11.48
CA CYS A 677 -2.02 -9.80 -11.12
C CYS A 677 -3.00 -9.69 -9.94
N GLN A 678 -2.57 -10.19 -8.78
CA GLN A 678 -3.46 -10.45 -7.66
C GLN A 678 -3.55 -9.27 -6.70
N ASN A 679 -4.62 -9.21 -5.91
CA ASN A 679 -4.77 -8.27 -4.80
C ASN A 679 -4.68 -6.79 -5.23
N ASN A 680 -5.10 -6.47 -6.46
CA ASN A 680 -5.20 -5.09 -6.89
C ASN A 680 -6.57 -4.53 -6.48
N ILE A 681 -6.62 -3.25 -6.13
CA ILE A 681 -7.83 -2.53 -5.75
C ILE A 681 -8.03 -1.38 -6.73
N VAL A 682 -9.20 -1.33 -7.35
CA VAL A 682 -9.63 -0.22 -8.21
C VAL A 682 -10.89 0.35 -7.59
N ARG A 683 -10.79 1.53 -6.98
CA ARG A 683 -11.91 2.06 -6.20
C ARG A 683 -12.22 3.52 -6.46
N ASN A 684 -13.48 3.88 -6.37
CA ASN A 684 -13.91 5.28 -6.41
C ASN A 684 -13.45 6.08 -7.65
N ASN A 685 -13.14 5.42 -8.77
CA ASN A 685 -12.75 6.08 -10.02
C ASN A 685 -13.95 6.42 -10.90
N VAL A 686 -13.75 7.27 -11.89
CA VAL A 686 -14.76 7.61 -12.92
C VAL A 686 -14.14 7.47 -14.31
N ALA A 687 -14.79 6.71 -15.18
CA ALA A 687 -14.38 6.52 -16.57
C ALA A 687 -15.50 6.90 -17.55
N PHE A 688 -15.22 7.77 -18.53
CA PHE A 688 -16.25 8.18 -19.49
C PHE A 688 -15.75 8.62 -20.85
N GLY A 689 -16.58 8.45 -21.89
CA GLY A 689 -16.26 8.93 -23.24
C GLY A 689 -15.02 8.29 -23.86
N ASN A 690 -14.57 7.14 -23.36
CA ASN A 690 -13.45 6.39 -23.92
C ASN A 690 -13.92 5.60 -25.15
N ALA A 691 -13.06 5.46 -26.15
CA ALA A 691 -13.42 4.83 -27.44
C ALA A 691 -13.71 3.32 -27.31
N ASP A 692 -13.01 2.62 -26.41
CA ASP A 692 -13.21 1.19 -26.16
C ASP A 692 -14.15 0.96 -24.96
N ASP A 693 -13.61 0.68 -23.77
CA ASP A 693 -14.38 0.43 -22.55
C ASP A 693 -14.05 1.43 -21.44
N GLY A 694 -14.94 1.55 -20.44
CA GLY A 694 -14.61 2.29 -19.23
C GLY A 694 -13.54 1.57 -18.40
N TYR A 695 -13.76 0.28 -18.18
CA TYR A 695 -12.89 -0.61 -17.41
C TYR A 695 -12.73 -1.97 -18.11
N ASP A 696 -11.52 -2.40 -18.50
CA ASP A 696 -11.24 -3.77 -19.00
C ASP A 696 -10.26 -4.50 -18.07
N PHE A 697 -10.79 -5.34 -17.17
CA PHE A 697 -10.02 -6.02 -16.14
C PHE A 697 -10.01 -7.53 -16.31
N SER A 698 -8.81 -8.11 -16.41
CA SER A 698 -8.60 -9.56 -16.33
C SER A 698 -7.63 -9.92 -15.19
N MET A 699 -7.85 -9.36 -13.99
CA MET A 699 -7.01 -9.53 -12.80
C MET A 699 -7.67 -10.44 -11.75
N GLY A 700 -6.93 -11.38 -11.18
CA GLY A 700 -7.47 -12.35 -10.19
C GLY A 700 -7.47 -11.80 -8.78
N ASN A 701 -8.31 -12.35 -7.88
CA ASN A 701 -8.33 -12.03 -6.44
C ASN A 701 -8.19 -10.52 -6.17
N SER A 702 -9.00 -9.71 -6.85
CA SER A 702 -8.87 -8.25 -6.88
C SER A 702 -10.24 -7.62 -6.68
N ILE A 703 -10.26 -6.35 -6.28
CA ILE A 703 -11.48 -5.62 -5.94
C ILE A 703 -11.67 -4.46 -6.91
N VAL A 704 -12.89 -4.33 -7.44
CA VAL A 704 -13.35 -3.20 -8.24
C VAL A 704 -14.57 -2.63 -7.52
N GLU A 705 -14.42 -1.50 -6.83
CA GLU A 705 -15.47 -1.00 -5.94
C GLU A 705 -15.82 0.49 -6.11
N GLY A 706 -17.09 0.84 -5.98
CA GLY A 706 -17.53 2.25 -5.98
C GLY A 706 -17.21 3.03 -7.27
N ASN A 707 -16.83 2.37 -8.37
CA ASN A 707 -16.45 3.05 -9.60
C ASN A 707 -17.66 3.44 -10.44
N ILE A 708 -17.52 4.51 -11.23
CA ILE A 708 -18.55 4.97 -12.17
C ILE A 708 -18.02 4.83 -13.60
N SER A 709 -18.84 4.27 -14.50
CA SER A 709 -18.54 4.10 -15.92
C SER A 709 -19.72 4.59 -16.77
N PHE A 710 -19.51 5.58 -17.66
CA PHE A 710 -20.59 6.06 -18.51
C PHE A 710 -20.17 6.53 -19.90
N ASN A 711 -21.06 6.38 -20.88
CA ASN A 711 -20.85 6.88 -22.24
C ASN A 711 -19.53 6.39 -22.91
N ASN A 712 -19.11 5.13 -22.69
CA ASN A 712 -17.94 4.54 -23.35
C ASN A 712 -18.33 3.73 -24.61
N GLY A 713 -17.43 3.67 -25.59
CA GLY A 713 -17.62 3.12 -26.93
C GLY A 713 -17.29 4.14 -28.04
N PRO A 714 -17.35 3.76 -29.34
CA PRO A 714 -18.16 2.68 -29.87
C PRO A 714 -17.44 1.35 -30.25
N GLU A 715 -16.19 1.12 -29.84
CA GLU A 715 -15.44 -0.08 -30.26
C GLU A 715 -15.63 -1.27 -29.30
N GLY A 716 -15.41 -1.05 -28.01
CA GLY A 716 -15.56 -2.04 -26.94
C GLY A 716 -16.97 -2.04 -26.41
N ASN A 717 -17.47 -0.82 -26.20
CA ASN A 717 -18.85 -0.49 -25.89
C ASN A 717 -19.31 -0.93 -24.50
N GLN A 718 -18.38 -1.21 -23.57
CA GLN A 718 -18.73 -1.75 -22.26
C GLN A 718 -18.37 -0.78 -21.12
N GLY A 719 -19.23 -0.76 -20.10
CA GLY A 719 -18.93 -0.04 -18.87
C GLY A 719 -17.82 -0.72 -18.10
N PHE A 720 -18.05 -1.99 -17.74
CA PHE A 720 -17.11 -2.88 -17.07
C PHE A 720 -16.98 -4.21 -17.81
N LYS A 721 -15.76 -4.56 -18.18
CA LYS A 721 -15.44 -5.74 -18.97
C LYS A 721 -14.47 -6.63 -18.25
N VAL A 722 -14.71 -7.93 -18.34
CA VAL A 722 -13.74 -8.96 -17.98
C VAL A 722 -13.44 -9.78 -19.21
N LEU A 723 -12.42 -9.40 -19.97
CA LEU A 723 -12.16 -10.07 -21.24
C LEU A 723 -11.75 -11.55 -21.09
N LYS A 724 -10.84 -11.85 -20.15
CA LYS A 724 -10.40 -13.21 -19.83
C LYS A 724 -10.94 -13.64 -18.48
N PRO A 725 -11.52 -14.85 -18.39
CA PRO A 725 -12.19 -15.25 -17.17
C PRO A 725 -11.20 -15.51 -16.04
N VAL A 726 -11.29 -14.71 -14.98
CA VAL A 726 -10.43 -14.76 -13.80
C VAL A 726 -11.24 -15.15 -12.56
N ASN A 727 -10.56 -15.74 -11.58
CA ASN A 727 -11.15 -16.14 -10.31
C ASN A 727 -10.98 -15.04 -9.26
N GLY A 728 -11.97 -14.89 -8.38
CA GLY A 728 -11.85 -14.03 -7.20
C GLY A 728 -11.87 -12.52 -7.48
N LEU A 729 -12.28 -12.10 -8.69
CA LEU A 729 -12.55 -10.69 -8.96
C LEU A 729 -13.90 -10.32 -8.36
N ALA A 730 -13.92 -9.24 -7.58
CA ALA A 730 -15.12 -8.70 -6.94
C ALA A 730 -15.52 -7.36 -7.57
N PHE A 731 -16.80 -7.20 -7.87
CA PHE A 731 -17.42 -5.91 -8.22
C PHE A 731 -18.43 -5.52 -7.15
N ILE A 732 -18.17 -4.41 -6.47
CA ILE A 732 -18.96 -3.96 -5.32
C ILE A 732 -19.36 -2.50 -5.51
N GLY A 733 -20.65 -2.17 -5.49
CA GLY A 733 -21.07 -0.75 -5.47
C GLY A 733 -20.76 0.05 -6.75
N ASN A 734 -20.49 -0.61 -7.88
CA ASN A 734 -20.14 0.10 -9.12
C ASN A 734 -21.39 0.55 -9.89
N ILE A 735 -21.28 1.66 -10.62
CA ILE A 735 -22.36 2.22 -11.43
C ILE A 735 -21.97 2.24 -12.91
N SER A 736 -22.87 1.78 -13.76
CA SER A 736 -22.76 1.83 -15.21
C SER A 736 -23.96 2.55 -15.84
N LEU A 737 -23.72 3.59 -16.64
CA LEU A 737 -24.75 4.43 -17.26
C LEU A 737 -24.52 4.66 -18.75
N GLY A 738 -25.47 4.27 -19.60
CA GLY A 738 -25.49 4.65 -21.02
C GLY A 738 -24.24 4.32 -21.83
N ASN A 739 -23.55 3.21 -21.51
CA ASN A 739 -22.48 2.71 -22.36
C ASN A 739 -23.09 2.10 -23.64
N VAL A 740 -22.35 2.17 -24.76
CA VAL A 740 -22.93 1.93 -26.10
C VAL A 740 -23.53 0.51 -26.25
N THR A 741 -23.02 -0.49 -25.52
CA THR A 741 -23.62 -1.83 -25.50
C THR A 741 -23.94 -2.32 -24.10
N GLN A 742 -22.95 -2.68 -23.28
CA GLN A 742 -23.20 -3.45 -22.07
C GLN A 742 -22.71 -2.70 -20.83
N GLY A 743 -23.51 -2.71 -19.76
CA GLY A 743 -23.09 -2.14 -18.51
C GLY A 743 -21.94 -2.92 -17.87
N PHE A 744 -22.15 -4.22 -17.66
CA PHE A 744 -21.20 -5.18 -17.12
C PHE A 744 -21.15 -6.46 -17.98
N ASP A 745 -20.05 -6.70 -18.71
CA ASP A 745 -19.72 -7.97 -19.37
C ASP A 745 -18.76 -8.75 -18.47
N ILE A 746 -19.34 -9.43 -17.49
CA ILE A 746 -18.58 -10.13 -16.48
C ILE A 746 -18.34 -11.56 -16.94
N ARG A 747 -17.09 -12.01 -17.04
CA ARG A 747 -16.76 -13.38 -17.42
C ARG A 747 -16.11 -14.10 -16.25
N SER A 748 -16.91 -14.58 -15.30
CA SER A 748 -16.38 -15.27 -14.12
C SER A 748 -15.53 -16.50 -14.49
N GLY A 749 -14.37 -16.64 -13.84
CA GLY A 749 -13.59 -17.87 -13.86
C GLY A 749 -14.31 -19.06 -13.22
N PRO A 750 -13.76 -20.28 -13.30
CA PRO A 750 -14.40 -21.50 -12.77
C PRO A 750 -14.72 -21.45 -11.27
N LEU A 751 -13.98 -20.68 -10.48
CA LEU A 751 -14.23 -20.51 -9.05
C LEU A 751 -15.26 -19.42 -8.73
N GLY A 752 -15.74 -18.70 -9.74
CA GLY A 752 -16.69 -17.60 -9.58
C GLY A 752 -16.05 -16.27 -9.16
N GLY A 753 -16.90 -15.26 -8.98
CA GLY A 753 -16.58 -13.94 -8.45
C GLY A 753 -17.67 -13.44 -7.49
N ILE A 754 -17.48 -12.23 -6.96
CA ILE A 754 -18.42 -11.57 -6.05
C ILE A 754 -19.00 -10.34 -6.75
N TYR A 755 -20.32 -10.22 -6.78
CA TYR A 755 -21.03 -9.14 -7.49
C TYR A 755 -22.16 -8.62 -6.61
N ILE A 756 -21.90 -7.52 -5.92
CA ILE A 756 -22.78 -7.02 -4.86
C ILE A 756 -23.04 -5.52 -5.06
N ASN A 757 -24.29 -5.09 -4.88
CA ASN A 757 -24.68 -3.68 -4.87
C ASN A 757 -24.31 -2.90 -6.15
N ASN A 758 -24.21 -3.55 -7.33
CA ASN A 758 -23.90 -2.84 -8.57
C ASN A 758 -25.17 -2.31 -9.25
N LEU A 759 -25.07 -1.17 -9.93
CA LEU A 759 -26.16 -0.52 -10.66
C LEU A 759 -25.82 -0.44 -12.16
N ALA A 760 -26.73 -0.89 -13.03
CA ALA A 760 -26.63 -0.72 -14.48
C ALA A 760 -27.89 -0.07 -15.06
N ALA A 761 -27.73 1.13 -15.62
CA ALA A 761 -28.84 1.91 -16.16
C ALA A 761 -28.60 2.35 -17.61
N HIS A 762 -29.66 2.31 -18.42
CA HIS A 762 -29.73 2.91 -19.77
C HIS A 762 -28.64 2.48 -20.76
N ASN A 763 -27.99 1.32 -20.57
CA ASN A 763 -26.98 0.86 -21.52
C ASN A 763 -27.62 0.44 -22.84
N GLY A 764 -26.91 0.66 -23.96
CA GLY A 764 -27.44 0.49 -25.32
C GLY A 764 -27.79 -0.94 -25.73
N ARG A 765 -27.52 -1.92 -24.86
CA ARG A 765 -27.94 -3.32 -24.94
C ARG A 765 -28.27 -3.87 -23.56
N ASP A 766 -27.32 -4.49 -22.87
CA ASP A 766 -27.58 -5.26 -21.64
C ASP A 766 -27.02 -4.52 -20.42
N GLY A 767 -27.68 -4.61 -19.26
CA GLY A 767 -27.22 -4.01 -18.01
C GLY A 767 -26.10 -4.84 -17.38
N ILE A 768 -26.46 -5.88 -16.63
CA ILE A 768 -25.51 -6.79 -15.97
C ILE A 768 -25.61 -8.18 -16.59
N GLY A 769 -24.51 -8.72 -17.12
CA GLY A 769 -24.52 -10.03 -17.77
C GLY A 769 -23.21 -10.82 -17.65
N GLY A 770 -23.24 -12.04 -18.18
CA GLY A 770 -22.08 -12.95 -18.23
C GLY A 770 -21.76 -13.69 -16.93
N ILE A 771 -22.57 -13.48 -15.87
CA ILE A 771 -22.41 -14.11 -14.57
C ILE A 771 -22.57 -15.63 -14.68
N ARG A 772 -21.52 -16.39 -14.34
CA ARG A 772 -21.49 -17.87 -14.45
C ARG A 772 -20.70 -18.48 -13.30
N ASN A 773 -20.71 -19.82 -13.24
CA ASN A 773 -19.93 -20.63 -12.28
C ASN A 773 -20.28 -20.28 -10.83
N SER A 774 -19.49 -20.69 -9.84
CA SER A 774 -19.76 -20.52 -8.40
C SER A 774 -19.75 -19.06 -7.88
N SER A 775 -20.24 -18.10 -8.66
CA SER A 775 -20.34 -16.67 -8.32
C SER A 775 -21.43 -16.40 -7.29
N ARG A 776 -21.22 -15.35 -6.48
CA ARG A 776 -22.20 -14.78 -5.55
C ARG A 776 -22.75 -13.48 -6.12
N PHE A 777 -24.08 -13.35 -6.23
CA PHE A 777 -24.73 -12.26 -6.95
C PHE A 777 -25.91 -11.68 -6.15
N HIS A 778 -25.70 -10.57 -5.44
CA HIS A 778 -26.67 -10.05 -4.47
C HIS A 778 -26.91 -8.55 -4.61
N ASN A 779 -28.15 -8.10 -4.38
CA ASN A 779 -28.49 -6.68 -4.25
C ASN A 779 -28.15 -5.81 -5.48
N ASN A 780 -28.04 -6.40 -6.67
CA ASN A 780 -27.73 -5.64 -7.88
C ASN A 780 -29.02 -5.06 -8.48
N LEU A 781 -28.90 -3.88 -9.09
CA LEU A 781 -30.01 -3.13 -9.68
C LEU A 781 -29.76 -2.91 -11.18
N GLY A 782 -30.73 -3.27 -12.01
CA GLY A 782 -30.74 -2.97 -13.43
C GLY A 782 -32.07 -2.38 -13.88
N PHE A 783 -32.04 -1.30 -14.64
CA PHE A 783 -33.23 -0.68 -15.24
C PHE A 783 -32.89 0.12 -16.50
N GLY A 784 -33.87 0.29 -17.39
CA GLY A 784 -33.72 1.14 -18.58
C GLY A 784 -32.76 0.63 -19.65
N ASN A 785 -32.17 -0.56 -19.51
CA ASN A 785 -31.25 -1.11 -20.50
C ASN A 785 -32.04 -1.62 -21.73
N PHE A 786 -31.49 -1.45 -22.94
CA PHE A 786 -32.24 -1.67 -24.18
C PHE A 786 -32.79 -3.10 -24.37
N SER A 787 -32.04 -4.12 -23.95
CA SER A 787 -32.33 -5.54 -24.16
C SER A 787 -32.67 -6.25 -22.86
N THR A 788 -31.70 -6.37 -21.94
CA THR A 788 -31.88 -7.08 -20.67
C THR A 788 -31.24 -6.29 -19.55
N ASP A 789 -31.95 -6.04 -18.46
CA ASP A 789 -31.37 -5.34 -17.30
C ASP A 789 -30.38 -6.22 -16.52
N ILE A 790 -30.76 -7.47 -16.25
CA ILE A 790 -29.92 -8.45 -15.55
C ILE A 790 -30.07 -9.84 -16.19
N GLU A 791 -28.96 -10.46 -16.58
CA GLU A 791 -28.86 -11.83 -17.07
C GLU A 791 -27.98 -12.71 -16.15
N VAL A 792 -28.56 -13.76 -15.58
CA VAL A 792 -27.86 -14.69 -14.67
C VAL A 792 -28.10 -16.15 -15.06
N PRO A 793 -27.32 -16.70 -16.00
CA PRO A 793 -27.46 -18.09 -16.43
C PRO A 793 -26.97 -19.10 -15.38
N ALA A 794 -27.69 -20.21 -15.21
CA ALA A 794 -27.30 -21.30 -14.31
C ALA A 794 -26.05 -22.07 -14.76
N PRO A 795 -25.27 -22.66 -13.82
CA PRO A 795 -25.42 -22.60 -12.36
C PRO A 795 -24.54 -21.50 -11.72
N ILE A 796 -25.10 -20.79 -10.73
CA ILE A 796 -24.35 -19.89 -9.83
C ILE A 796 -24.33 -20.42 -8.38
N LEU A 797 -23.54 -19.84 -7.46
CA LEU A 797 -23.46 -20.32 -6.07
C LEU A 797 -24.62 -19.80 -5.21
N SER A 798 -24.83 -18.48 -5.21
CA SER A 798 -25.89 -17.82 -4.45
C SER A 798 -26.38 -16.56 -5.16
N CYS A 799 -27.68 -16.30 -5.07
CA CYS A 799 -28.29 -15.12 -5.67
C CYS A 799 -29.58 -14.73 -4.95
N SER A 800 -29.69 -13.46 -4.55
CA SER A 800 -30.90 -12.94 -3.92
C SER A 800 -30.95 -11.41 -3.93
N HIS A 801 -32.15 -10.87 -3.73
CA HIS A 801 -32.45 -9.45 -3.58
C HIS A 801 -32.01 -8.57 -4.76
N ASN A 802 -31.85 -9.13 -5.95
CA ASN A 802 -31.55 -8.33 -7.14
C ASN A 802 -32.84 -7.75 -7.72
N TRP A 803 -32.74 -6.55 -8.29
CA TRP A 803 -33.86 -5.83 -8.88
C TRP A 803 -33.61 -5.63 -10.38
N SER A 804 -34.54 -6.11 -11.19
CA SER A 804 -34.50 -5.95 -12.64
C SER A 804 -35.83 -5.41 -13.13
N ALA A 805 -35.86 -4.20 -13.70
CA ALA A 805 -37.11 -3.59 -14.15
C ALA A 805 -37.84 -4.45 -15.20
N SER A 806 -37.09 -5.04 -16.13
CA SER A 806 -37.57 -5.99 -17.16
C SER A 806 -37.67 -7.46 -16.70
N GLY A 807 -37.30 -7.76 -15.45
CA GLY A 807 -37.17 -9.12 -14.92
C GLY A 807 -35.81 -9.74 -15.18
N ILE A 808 -35.41 -10.74 -14.39
CA ILE A 808 -34.08 -11.37 -14.51
C ILE A 808 -34.15 -12.46 -15.60
N ALA A 809 -33.32 -12.33 -16.63
CA ALA A 809 -33.22 -13.34 -17.68
C ALA A 809 -32.36 -14.53 -17.22
N GLY A 810 -32.76 -15.74 -17.61
CA GLY A 810 -31.98 -16.96 -17.38
C GLY A 810 -31.99 -17.51 -15.94
N MET A 811 -32.93 -17.05 -15.09
CA MET A 811 -33.00 -17.35 -13.65
C MET A 811 -32.48 -18.74 -13.28
N ALA A 812 -31.33 -18.75 -12.61
CA ALA A 812 -30.80 -19.97 -12.02
C ALA A 812 -31.72 -20.45 -10.89
N ASN A 813 -31.84 -21.78 -10.74
CA ASN A 813 -32.75 -22.40 -9.76
C ASN A 813 -32.45 -22.05 -8.28
N ASN A 814 -31.33 -21.38 -8.01
CA ASN A 814 -30.89 -20.94 -6.68
C ASN A 814 -30.96 -19.42 -6.48
N CYS A 815 -31.56 -18.68 -7.41
CA CYS A 815 -31.95 -17.29 -7.21
C CYS A 815 -33.32 -17.26 -6.51
N SER A 816 -33.37 -16.86 -5.23
CA SER A 816 -34.62 -16.56 -4.51
C SER A 816 -34.76 -15.05 -4.31
N ASP A 817 -35.97 -14.56 -4.04
CA ASP A 817 -36.20 -13.19 -3.55
C ASP A 817 -35.65 -12.10 -4.47
N ASN A 818 -35.93 -12.18 -5.78
CA ASN A 818 -35.59 -11.12 -6.74
C ASN A 818 -36.85 -10.38 -7.20
N PHE A 819 -36.67 -9.11 -7.56
CA PHE A 819 -37.77 -8.17 -7.75
C PHE A 819 -37.75 -7.55 -9.15
N SER A 820 -38.90 -7.04 -9.57
CA SER A 820 -39.07 -6.39 -10.86
C SER A 820 -40.09 -5.25 -10.81
N GLY A 821 -40.10 -4.43 -11.86
CA GLY A 821 -40.87 -3.19 -11.93
C GLY A 821 -40.00 -1.95 -11.73
N SER A 822 -40.65 -0.79 -11.63
CA SER A 822 -39.94 0.49 -11.41
C SER A 822 -39.24 0.48 -10.05
N PRO A 823 -37.95 0.83 -9.99
CA PRO A 823 -37.19 0.84 -8.74
C PRO A 823 -37.58 1.98 -7.78
N GLY A 824 -38.34 2.98 -8.23
CA GLY A 824 -38.72 4.20 -7.52
C GLY A 824 -37.53 5.05 -7.08
N LEU A 825 -36.55 5.22 -7.98
CA LEU A 825 -35.43 6.15 -7.77
C LEU A 825 -35.86 7.60 -8.03
N PRO A 826 -35.16 8.61 -7.47
CA PRO A 826 -35.52 10.01 -7.64
C PRO A 826 -35.58 10.47 -9.11
N ASN A 827 -34.64 10.00 -9.94
CA ASN A 827 -34.63 10.28 -11.36
C ASN A 827 -34.25 9.03 -12.16
N GLU A 828 -35.24 8.19 -12.46
CA GLU A 828 -35.07 6.98 -13.28
C GLU A 828 -34.73 7.29 -14.74
N ASP A 829 -35.07 8.48 -15.25
CA ASP A 829 -34.81 8.89 -16.63
C ASP A 829 -33.43 9.57 -16.78
N PHE A 830 -32.66 9.70 -15.70
CA PHE A 830 -31.30 10.28 -15.75
C PHE A 830 -30.41 9.49 -16.69
N ASP A 831 -29.92 10.13 -17.74
CA ASP A 831 -29.10 9.50 -18.78
C ASP A 831 -27.81 10.30 -19.03
N VAL A 832 -26.95 9.81 -19.92
CA VAL A 832 -25.62 10.40 -20.23
C VAL A 832 -25.68 11.86 -20.65
N ALA A 833 -26.80 12.30 -21.24
CA ALA A 833 -27.01 13.69 -21.65
C ALA A 833 -27.19 14.65 -20.46
N ASP A 834 -27.60 14.13 -19.29
CA ASP A 834 -27.83 14.91 -18.08
C ASP A 834 -26.56 15.07 -17.23
N VAL A 835 -25.53 14.24 -17.49
CA VAL A 835 -24.26 14.29 -16.76
C VAL A 835 -23.44 15.51 -17.22
N ASN A 836 -23.29 16.49 -16.35
CA ASN A 836 -22.40 17.61 -16.60
C ASN A 836 -20.94 17.17 -16.42
N THR A 837 -20.20 17.12 -17.53
CA THR A 837 -18.76 16.82 -17.59
C THR A 837 -17.90 18.07 -17.79
N THR A 838 -18.52 19.27 -17.78
CA THR A 838 -17.80 20.55 -17.79
C THR A 838 -17.47 20.94 -16.37
N PHE A 839 -16.23 20.69 -15.96
CA PHE A 839 -15.76 21.02 -14.62
C PHE A 839 -15.56 22.54 -14.45
N PRO A 840 -16.02 23.12 -13.33
CA PRO A 840 -15.62 24.48 -12.94
C PRO A 840 -14.09 24.65 -12.91
N GLU A 841 -13.61 25.85 -13.23
CA GLU A 841 -12.20 26.17 -13.14
C GLU A 841 -11.68 26.07 -11.69
N GLY A 842 -10.44 25.64 -11.52
CA GLY A 842 -9.77 25.58 -10.22
C GLY A 842 -10.07 24.34 -9.36
N LEU A 843 -10.96 23.45 -9.79
CA LEU A 843 -11.20 22.20 -9.05
C LEU A 843 -9.97 21.28 -9.06
N THR A 844 -9.67 20.72 -7.89
CA THR A 844 -8.73 19.60 -7.75
C THR A 844 -9.29 18.35 -8.44
N ILE A 845 -8.43 17.36 -8.72
CA ILE A 845 -8.88 16.12 -9.37
C ILE A 845 -9.87 15.36 -8.46
N ALA A 846 -9.62 15.33 -7.15
CA ALA A 846 -10.55 14.79 -6.16
C ALA A 846 -11.93 15.47 -6.23
N GLN A 847 -11.96 16.80 -6.27
CA GLN A 847 -13.20 17.56 -6.38
C GLN A 847 -13.93 17.30 -7.70
N LYS A 848 -13.23 17.07 -8.80
CA LYS A 848 -13.85 16.68 -10.08
C LYS A 848 -14.49 15.29 -10.03
N VAL A 849 -13.85 14.33 -9.35
CA VAL A 849 -14.45 13.01 -9.09
C VAL A 849 -15.73 13.17 -8.28
N GLN A 850 -15.67 13.94 -7.19
CA GLN A 850 -16.83 14.20 -6.35
C GLN A 850 -17.96 14.92 -7.10
N PHE A 851 -17.61 15.88 -7.95
CA PHE A 851 -18.56 16.61 -8.78
C PHE A 851 -19.41 15.69 -9.68
N ILE A 852 -18.83 14.61 -10.21
CA ILE A 852 -19.61 13.59 -10.94
C ILE A 852 -20.40 12.72 -9.97
N ARG A 853 -19.79 12.25 -8.88
CA ARG A 853 -20.46 11.39 -7.88
C ARG A 853 -21.70 12.04 -7.30
N ASP A 854 -21.67 13.33 -7.01
CA ASP A 854 -22.80 14.08 -6.46
C ASP A 854 -23.99 14.11 -7.42
N GLN A 855 -23.74 14.18 -8.73
CA GLN A 855 -24.80 14.11 -9.75
C GLN A 855 -25.47 12.73 -9.77
N PHE A 856 -24.66 11.66 -9.74
CA PHE A 856 -25.17 10.28 -9.66
C PHE A 856 -25.90 10.01 -8.34
N LYS A 857 -25.41 10.57 -7.23
CA LYS A 857 -26.09 10.52 -5.92
C LYS A 857 -27.47 11.14 -6.01
N ALA A 858 -27.55 12.36 -6.54
CA ALA A 858 -28.82 13.09 -6.67
C ALA A 858 -29.82 12.34 -7.56
N ALA A 859 -29.35 11.65 -8.60
CA ALA A 859 -30.20 10.89 -9.50
C ALA A 859 -30.68 9.55 -8.92
N PHE A 860 -29.78 8.80 -8.28
CA PHE A 860 -30.01 7.38 -7.98
C PHE A 860 -30.08 7.02 -6.50
N ALA A 861 -29.82 7.94 -5.57
CA ALA A 861 -29.98 7.64 -4.14
C ALA A 861 -31.46 7.39 -3.82
N PRO A 862 -31.86 6.15 -3.45
CA PRO A 862 -33.25 5.83 -3.21
C PRO A 862 -33.78 6.57 -1.97
N THR A 863 -35.10 6.77 -1.96
CA THR A 863 -35.80 7.34 -0.80
C THR A 863 -36.31 6.23 0.11
N ALA A 864 -36.62 6.56 1.38
CA ALA A 864 -37.07 5.63 2.42
C ALA A 864 -38.28 4.75 2.05
N ASN A 865 -39.09 5.18 1.07
CA ASN A 865 -40.29 4.46 0.61
C ASN A 865 -40.15 3.98 -0.85
N SER A 866 -38.92 3.91 -1.36
CA SER A 866 -38.70 3.40 -2.71
C SER A 866 -38.92 1.89 -2.74
N PRO A 867 -39.48 1.34 -3.83
CA PRO A 867 -39.66 -0.11 -4.01
C PRO A 867 -38.39 -0.92 -3.78
N VAL A 868 -37.22 -0.44 -4.22
CA VAL A 868 -35.93 -1.13 -3.98
C VAL A 868 -35.57 -1.22 -2.50
N VAL A 869 -36.01 -0.26 -1.68
CA VAL A 869 -35.79 -0.25 -0.23
C VAL A 869 -36.79 -1.16 0.47
N ASP A 870 -38.06 -1.06 0.11
CA ASP A 870 -39.12 -1.91 0.67
C ASP A 870 -38.87 -3.41 0.43
N ALA A 871 -38.25 -3.73 -0.70
CA ALA A 871 -37.88 -5.09 -1.07
C ALA A 871 -36.56 -5.58 -0.44
N GLY A 872 -35.79 -4.69 0.19
CA GLY A 872 -34.48 -5.03 0.75
C GLY A 872 -33.42 -5.33 -0.31
N THR A 873 -33.64 -4.98 -1.59
CA THR A 873 -32.57 -4.89 -2.59
C THR A 873 -31.56 -3.86 -2.18
N VAL A 874 -32.05 -2.75 -1.65
CA VAL A 874 -31.27 -1.65 -1.14
C VAL A 874 -31.69 -1.41 0.30
N VAL A 875 -30.76 -1.05 1.17
CA VAL A 875 -31.08 -0.75 2.57
C VAL A 875 -30.62 0.67 2.87
N ILE A 876 -31.54 1.52 3.33
CA ILE A 876 -31.23 2.87 3.80
C ILE A 876 -30.98 2.79 5.31
N GLY A 877 -29.82 3.24 5.78
CA GLY A 877 -29.46 3.18 7.20
C GLY A 877 -29.89 4.41 8.01
N TYR A 878 -30.58 4.18 9.12
CA TYR A 878 -30.55 5.01 10.33
C TYR A 878 -30.35 4.09 11.54
N HIS A 879 -29.50 4.49 12.49
CA HIS A 879 -29.27 3.81 13.77
C HIS A 879 -30.46 4.06 14.73
N CYS A 880 -31.00 3.01 15.36
CA CYS A 880 -31.90 3.16 16.51
C CYS A 880 -31.08 3.43 17.78
N THR A 881 -31.46 4.45 18.56
CA THR A 881 -30.80 4.81 19.82
C THR A 881 -31.11 3.85 20.98
N SER A 882 -32.02 2.89 20.83
CA SER A 882 -32.31 1.88 21.86
C SER A 882 -32.88 0.57 21.27
N PRO A 883 -32.34 -0.62 21.62
CA PRO A 883 -32.83 -1.92 21.15
C PRO A 883 -34.09 -2.39 21.91
N GLY A 884 -35.08 -2.96 21.22
CA GLY A 884 -36.30 -3.49 21.84
C GLY A 884 -37.01 -4.53 20.96
N PRO A 885 -37.60 -5.60 21.53
CA PRO A 885 -38.02 -6.76 20.75
C PRO A 885 -39.46 -6.66 20.22
N HIS A 886 -39.66 -7.19 19.01
CA HIS A 886 -40.90 -7.69 18.39
C HIS A 886 -41.67 -6.85 17.35
N PRO A 887 -42.31 -7.54 16.37
CA PRO A 887 -42.77 -6.94 15.13
C PRO A 887 -44.16 -6.31 15.26
N GLY A 888 -44.30 -5.09 14.71
CA GLY A 888 -45.54 -4.32 14.76
C GLY A 888 -45.35 -2.79 14.73
N GLN A 889 -44.12 -2.29 14.70
CA GLN A 889 -43.81 -0.89 14.45
C GLN A 889 -42.90 -0.71 13.22
N SER A 890 -42.88 0.53 12.73
CA SER A 890 -42.35 1.00 11.44
C SER A 890 -40.82 0.92 11.26
N CYS A 891 -40.11 0.15 12.07
CA CYS A 891 -38.67 -0.06 11.94
C CYS A 891 -38.35 -1.56 12.08
N ARG A 892 -37.56 -2.12 11.14
CA ARG A 892 -37.12 -3.52 11.14
C ARG A 892 -35.63 -3.59 11.51
N GLU A 893 -35.29 -4.50 12.42
CA GLU A 893 -33.91 -4.83 12.80
C GLU A 893 -33.26 -5.79 11.78
N TRP A 894 -31.95 -5.60 11.50
CA TRP A 894 -31.03 -6.65 11.02
C TRP A 894 -29.71 -6.57 11.80
N TYR A 895 -29.06 -7.72 12.02
CA TYR A 895 -27.74 -7.85 12.66
C TYR A 895 -26.65 -7.34 11.70
N GLY A 896 -26.14 -6.12 11.92
CA GLY A 896 -25.02 -5.53 11.17
C GLY A 896 -25.29 -4.10 10.70
N GLN A 897 -24.24 -3.39 10.25
CA GLN A 897 -24.39 -2.11 9.56
C GLN A 897 -25.29 -2.29 8.33
N ALA A 898 -26.19 -1.33 8.10
CA ALA A 898 -26.97 -1.26 6.87
C ALA A 898 -26.00 -1.22 5.68
N PRO A 899 -26.16 -2.04 4.63
CA PRO A 899 -25.37 -1.89 3.42
C PRO A 899 -25.73 -0.53 2.80
N ASP A 900 -24.89 0.44 3.10
CA ASP A 900 -24.93 1.76 2.52
C ASP A 900 -24.73 1.61 1.00
N ILE A 901 -25.39 2.52 0.30
CA ILE A 901 -25.63 2.39 -1.12
C ILE A 901 -24.51 3.09 -1.85
N GLY A 902 -23.46 2.34 -2.06
CA GLY A 902 -22.98 2.19 -3.43
C GLY A 902 -21.69 2.91 -3.68
N PRO A 903 -21.73 4.12 -4.23
CA PRO A 903 -20.76 5.12 -3.83
C PRO A 903 -20.97 5.63 -2.38
N PHE A 904 -21.90 5.10 -1.58
CA PHE A 904 -22.11 5.47 -0.18
C PHE A 904 -21.89 4.25 0.71
N GLU A 905 -20.82 4.29 1.51
CA GLU A 905 -20.24 3.33 2.46
C GLU A 905 -20.29 1.82 2.19
N TYR A 906 -19.16 1.36 1.71
CA TYR A 906 -18.55 0.15 2.23
C TYR A 906 -17.32 0.58 3.03
N ILE A 907 -17.29 0.29 4.34
CA ILE A 907 -16.05 0.28 5.12
C ILE A 907 -15.64 -1.20 5.28
N PRO A 908 -14.66 -1.69 4.50
CA PRO A 908 -14.05 -2.97 4.75
C PRO A 908 -13.14 -2.88 5.97
N SER A 909 -13.65 -3.25 7.14
CA SER A 909 -12.81 -3.75 8.24
C SER A 909 -13.46 -4.98 8.86
N GLN A 910 -13.50 -6.08 8.09
CA GLN A 910 -13.43 -7.47 8.58
C GLN A 910 -12.68 -8.34 7.57
#